data_AF-A0A818TE61-F1
#
_entry.id   AF-A0A818TE61-F1
#
_cell.length_a   1.000
_cell.length_b   1.000
_cell.length_c   1.000
_cell.angle_alpha   90.00
_cell.angle_beta   90.00
_cell.angle_gamma   90.00
#
_symmetry.space_group_name_H-M   'P 1'
#
loop_
_entity.id
_entity.type
_entity.pdbx_description
1 polymer ?
#
loop_
_entity_poly.entity_id
_entity_poly.type
_entity_poly.pdbx_seq_one_letter_code
_entity_poly.pdbx_strand_id
1 'polypeptide(L)'
;MTSLPTELYHQNNSSKLFSTQLSNIDTMDENKSQRELGIIEKLCSTYGFVYCCHRDGRYFFHFSEYKNDIQQAKIGDVVEFETTIDKRKQKPVAVNIIPASPEIMGENRVEGTIAVVARQQKPNGFDPLNFLPDGKVTYVKKGETYFLPYAMTDLQDSTIPVKVGDQVTFNVSQDRRTNQFFARNIVITEKNLPPVVLPLKRYRGVISTMKDSFGFIEREDALKEIFFHITEFGPNVATNTIQLGVEVEFDIQNRHNKDVASNIVILAKGTVQFDDIDKTPYIGRVLQTLQLKTKKTGDTLIGRLIYDTLDKKMTELPFGERDRCGLYTLLENDIVQFVIAKDKRDGMIRATQISLLDQSFLKSKEHREMGIVVKLDSTTGGQIKCLSSDQIVLFRFSEVMKDKFQISEGDPLEFSLAINPDNVDLPHAIRIKLLSKDNLLSMMNGHELRLTGIVERDPQEGQLNSENKSQQLNGNDSISIPISRQQESGIIRYVWNETKASIQFLSTNISNTSALYCGDKVEFGLISGSKFATNVTLIERNRVHGWIAIIREGKGFIEEYNTTNNIEPIVFTINSFTGDGTQIDLGDEVEFSVRQVSNRLIAENILKVTSTINSFYSILPTTYRGRVLSPIRLTNTDECEILGRIQKLTDDGTPGEFYTYSITGVKNKRMILLPNDLVTFSIAVGRDYSKRAVNIILENEMRKGKIDTVKGQFGFIDFACEENKKIFFHNSEVDGGFELRAGDEVEFYAQYNQKTGKPCASKLRRTNNLQRPDRLITKLKTVNIDENKGQKLVIVRQPRNADEKSKGFNNNRIERAPGVLIKT
;
A
#
# COMPACT_ATOMS: atom_id res chain seq x y z
N MET A 1 -26.75 -72.07 -3.09
CA MET A 1 -26.01 -73.30 -3.48
C MET A 1 -24.53 -72.92 -3.41
N THR A 2 -23.67 -73.41 -2.53
CA THR A 2 -23.59 -74.65 -1.75
C THR A 2 -22.66 -74.39 -0.55
N SER A 3 -23.13 -74.80 0.63
CA SER A 3 -22.38 -75.36 1.79
C SER A 3 -20.97 -74.87 2.16
N LEU A 4 -20.88 -74.24 3.34
CA LEU A 4 -19.78 -74.43 4.32
C LEU A 4 -19.60 -75.93 4.67
N PRO A 5 -18.43 -76.37 5.14
CA PRO A 5 -18.29 -76.55 6.58
C PRO A 5 -16.91 -76.22 7.20
N THR A 6 -17.04 -75.75 8.44
CA THR A 6 -16.19 -75.80 9.63
C THR A 6 -15.41 -77.11 9.82
N GLU A 7 -14.29 -77.06 10.56
CA GLU A 7 -13.87 -77.93 11.71
C GLU A 7 -12.34 -77.86 11.89
N LEU A 8 -11.80 -77.35 13.01
CA LEU A 8 -11.65 -77.92 14.37
C LEU A 8 -10.35 -78.75 14.57
N TYR A 9 -9.71 -78.47 15.72
CA TYR A 9 -8.91 -79.36 16.58
C TYR A 9 -7.36 -79.27 16.70
N HIS A 10 -7.01 -78.98 17.96
CA HIS A 10 -6.08 -79.66 18.88
C HIS A 10 -4.56 -79.43 18.88
N GLN A 11 -4.13 -79.09 20.10
CA GLN A 11 -2.85 -79.39 20.73
C GLN A 11 -2.41 -80.85 20.48
N ASN A 12 -1.11 -81.06 20.20
CA ASN A 12 -0.33 -82.08 20.92
C ASN A 12 1.19 -81.90 20.69
N ASN A 13 1.90 -81.88 21.81
CA ASN A 13 3.34 -82.12 21.92
C ASN A 13 3.70 -83.49 21.32
N SER A 14 4.81 -83.60 20.59
CA SER A 14 5.74 -84.73 20.79
C SER A 14 7.07 -84.51 20.06
N SER A 15 8.12 -84.53 20.85
CA SER A 15 9.50 -84.82 20.49
C SER A 15 9.62 -86.19 19.82
N LYS A 16 10.20 -86.23 18.61
CA LYS A 16 10.81 -87.44 18.03
C LYS A 16 12.29 -87.18 17.80
N LEU A 17 13.09 -87.45 18.83
CA LEU A 17 14.45 -87.97 18.67
C LEU A 17 14.29 -89.42 18.24
N PHE A 18 14.97 -89.90 17.19
CA PHE A 18 15.53 -91.25 17.19
C PHE A 18 16.64 -91.40 16.14
N SER A 19 17.62 -92.17 16.59
CA SER A 19 18.79 -92.71 15.90
C SER A 19 18.46 -93.83 14.91
N THR A 20 19.44 -94.12 14.05
CA THR A 20 19.70 -95.39 13.30
C THR A 20 18.69 -95.78 12.22
N GLN A 21 19.04 -96.32 11.04
CA GLN A 21 20.24 -96.93 10.43
C GLN A 21 19.93 -97.06 8.92
N LEU A 22 20.93 -97.08 8.03
CA LEU A 22 21.05 -98.06 6.93
C LEU A 22 22.31 -97.80 6.09
N SER A 23 22.86 -98.91 5.63
CA SER A 23 24.25 -99.18 5.31
C SER A 23 24.44 -99.64 3.86
N ASN A 24 25.71 -99.59 3.42
CA ASN A 24 26.36 -100.40 2.37
C ASN A 24 26.23 -99.97 0.89
N ILE A 25 27.38 -99.91 0.20
CA ILE A 25 27.83 -100.93 -0.78
C ILE A 25 29.34 -100.75 -1.07
N ASP A 26 30.09 -101.84 -0.82
CA ASP A 26 31.22 -102.50 -1.51
C ASP A 26 32.29 -101.72 -2.30
N THR A 27 33.59 -101.96 -2.05
CA THR A 27 34.40 -103.08 -2.60
C THR A 27 35.91 -102.93 -2.28
N MET A 28 36.51 -104.05 -1.83
CA MET A 28 37.89 -104.56 -1.98
C MET A 28 39.05 -103.61 -2.37
N ASP A 29 40.09 -103.47 -1.53
CA ASP A 29 41.39 -104.18 -1.72
C ASP A 29 42.45 -103.84 -0.64
N GLU A 30 43.22 -104.87 -0.30
CA GLU A 30 44.62 -104.92 0.16
C GLU A 30 45.12 -104.05 1.34
N ASN A 31 45.42 -104.73 2.46
CA ASN A 31 46.58 -104.55 3.37
C ASN A 31 47.28 -103.17 3.38
N LYS A 32 46.55 -102.11 3.71
CA LYS A 32 47.13 -100.88 4.23
C LYS A 32 46.90 -100.86 5.74
N SER A 33 47.96 -100.57 6.49
CA SER A 33 47.90 -100.23 7.91
C SER A 33 46.77 -99.22 8.13
N GLN A 34 45.63 -99.68 8.66
CA GLN A 34 44.53 -98.78 9.00
C GLN A 34 45.04 -97.83 10.07
N ARG A 35 45.15 -96.55 9.72
CA ARG A 35 45.40 -95.49 10.68
C ARG A 35 44.16 -95.33 11.54
N GLU A 36 44.34 -95.49 12.84
CA GLU A 36 43.30 -95.33 13.84
C GLU A 36 43.46 -93.95 14.49
N LEU A 37 42.34 -93.28 14.77
CA LEU A 37 42.36 -92.04 15.55
C LEU A 37 42.40 -92.37 17.04
N GLY A 38 43.21 -91.63 17.78
CA GLY A 38 43.24 -91.67 19.23
C GLY A 38 43.57 -90.33 19.86
N ILE A 39 43.46 -90.27 21.18
CA ILE A 39 43.75 -89.08 21.98
C ILE A 39 44.96 -89.41 22.86
N ILE A 40 45.93 -88.50 22.93
CA ILE A 40 47.07 -88.64 23.86
C ILE A 40 46.53 -88.56 25.29
N GLU A 41 46.43 -89.70 25.96
CA GLU A 41 45.89 -89.81 27.32
C GLU A 41 46.93 -89.42 28.36
N LYS A 42 48.20 -89.73 28.10
CA LYS A 42 49.30 -89.44 29.04
C LYS A 42 50.64 -89.31 28.31
N LEU A 43 51.42 -88.31 28.72
CA LEU A 43 52.81 -88.15 28.30
C LEU A 43 53.72 -88.26 29.53
N CYS A 44 54.75 -89.11 29.45
CA CYS A 44 55.81 -89.27 30.44
C CYS A 44 57.11 -88.63 29.92
N SER A 45 58.27 -88.91 30.53
CA SER A 45 59.54 -88.28 30.12
C SER A 45 60.07 -88.73 28.75
N THR A 46 59.76 -89.95 28.31
CA THR A 46 60.32 -90.55 27.07
C THR A 46 59.29 -91.36 26.25
N TYR A 47 58.06 -91.47 26.75
CA TYR A 47 57.01 -92.28 26.13
C TYR A 47 55.62 -91.73 26.50
N GLY A 48 54.58 -92.16 25.79
CA GLY A 48 53.20 -91.78 26.06
C GLY A 48 52.21 -92.91 25.86
N PHE A 49 50.94 -92.62 26.12
CA PHE A 49 49.81 -93.49 25.84
C PHE A 49 48.78 -92.76 24.99
N VAL A 50 48.31 -93.40 23.94
CA VAL A 50 47.17 -92.97 23.13
C VAL A 50 45.98 -93.87 23.44
N TYR A 51 44.85 -93.26 23.74
CA TYR A 51 43.58 -93.95 23.85
C TYR A 51 42.91 -93.97 22.48
N CYS A 52 42.64 -95.15 21.92
CA CYS A 52 42.01 -95.27 20.62
C CYS A 52 40.54 -94.83 20.70
N CYS A 53 40.09 -93.98 19.78
CA CYS A 53 38.69 -93.54 19.73
C CYS A 53 37.77 -94.59 19.09
N HIS A 54 38.32 -95.52 18.31
CA HIS A 54 37.56 -96.52 17.56
C HIS A 54 37.51 -97.89 18.26
N ARG A 55 38.42 -98.12 19.20
CA ARG A 55 38.52 -99.35 19.99
C ARG A 55 38.76 -98.93 21.43
N ASP A 56 37.98 -99.45 22.38
CA ASP A 56 38.17 -99.16 23.81
C ASP A 56 39.50 -99.79 24.32
N GLY A 57 40.62 -99.16 23.97
CA GLY A 57 41.95 -99.73 24.11
C GLY A 57 43.00 -98.64 24.25
N ARG A 58 43.88 -98.83 25.23
CA ARG A 58 45.00 -97.93 25.53
C ARG A 58 46.28 -98.50 24.93
N TYR A 59 46.93 -97.72 24.08
CA TYR A 59 48.13 -98.13 23.35
C TYR A 59 49.34 -97.31 23.80
N PHE A 60 50.44 -98.00 24.08
CA PHE A 60 51.72 -97.40 24.43
C PHE A 60 52.44 -96.92 23.15
N PHE A 61 53.13 -95.78 23.22
CA PHE A 61 54.04 -95.34 22.17
C PHE A 61 55.32 -94.72 22.74
N HIS A 62 56.43 -94.86 22.01
CA HIS A 62 57.67 -94.16 22.32
C HIS A 62 57.71 -92.82 21.58
N PHE A 63 58.33 -91.78 22.13
CA PHE A 63 58.37 -90.45 21.50
C PHE A 63 58.96 -90.43 20.09
N SER A 64 59.86 -91.38 19.79
CA SER A 64 60.42 -91.59 18.45
C SER A 64 59.38 -91.95 17.39
N GLU A 65 58.22 -92.47 17.78
CA GLU A 65 57.13 -92.84 16.88
C GLU A 65 56.23 -91.66 16.51
N TYR A 66 56.38 -90.52 17.17
CA TYR A 66 55.66 -89.29 16.86
C TYR A 66 56.42 -88.53 15.77
N LYS A 67 55.81 -88.37 14.58
CA LYS A 67 56.52 -87.85 13.40
C LYS A 67 56.76 -86.34 13.42
N ASN A 68 56.10 -85.60 14.32
CA ASN A 68 56.30 -84.16 14.50
C ASN A 68 57.15 -83.87 15.75
N ASP A 69 57.37 -82.59 16.08
CA ASP A 69 58.08 -82.24 17.30
C ASP A 69 57.25 -82.63 18.53
N ILE A 70 57.73 -83.64 19.27
CA ILE A 70 57.05 -84.17 20.46
C ILE A 70 56.90 -83.12 21.56
N GLN A 71 57.72 -82.05 21.57
CA GLN A 71 57.56 -80.96 22.54
C GLN A 71 56.27 -80.16 22.34
N GLN A 72 55.66 -80.23 21.15
CA GLN A 72 54.41 -79.56 20.85
C GLN A 72 53.19 -80.43 21.21
N ALA A 73 53.37 -81.73 21.43
CA ALA A 73 52.30 -82.65 21.77
C ALA A 73 51.87 -82.47 23.24
N LYS A 74 50.57 -82.38 23.48
CA LYS A 74 49.95 -82.23 24.80
C LYS A 74 49.00 -83.39 25.09
N ILE A 75 48.78 -83.61 26.39
CA ILE A 75 47.73 -84.52 26.84
C ILE A 75 46.37 -83.96 26.38
N GLY A 76 45.60 -84.77 25.65
CA GLY A 76 44.34 -84.38 25.02
C GLY A 76 44.43 -84.16 23.50
N ASP A 77 45.63 -84.13 22.91
CA ASP A 77 45.77 -83.94 21.47
C ASP A 77 45.24 -85.16 20.69
N VAL A 78 44.51 -84.89 19.61
CA VAL A 78 44.03 -85.91 18.68
C VAL A 78 45.15 -86.28 17.71
N VAL A 79 45.38 -87.57 17.58
CA VAL A 79 46.45 -88.13 16.76
C VAL A 79 45.92 -89.29 15.92
N GLU A 80 46.47 -89.46 14.73
CA GLU A 80 46.33 -90.70 13.96
C GLU A 80 47.56 -91.56 14.16
N PHE A 81 47.35 -92.85 14.44
CA PHE A 81 48.41 -93.81 14.70
C PHE A 81 48.11 -95.15 14.05
N GLU A 82 49.13 -95.98 13.88
CA GLU A 82 48.98 -97.36 13.40
C GLU A 82 49.21 -98.31 14.56
N THR A 83 48.36 -99.34 14.70
CA THR A 83 48.51 -100.35 15.74
C THR A 83 49.40 -101.49 15.25
N THR A 84 50.48 -101.79 15.97
CA THR A 84 51.34 -102.95 15.72
C THR A 84 51.55 -103.74 17.01
N ILE A 85 52.11 -104.96 16.94
CA ILE A 85 52.36 -105.80 18.12
C ILE A 85 53.87 -105.76 18.43
N ASP A 86 54.24 -105.38 19.65
CA ASP A 86 55.63 -105.43 20.12
C ASP A 86 56.10 -106.90 20.16
N LYS A 87 57.03 -107.25 19.27
CA LYS A 87 57.55 -108.61 19.11
C LYS A 87 58.19 -109.20 20.37
N ARG A 88 58.65 -108.38 21.33
CA ARG A 88 59.24 -108.86 22.59
C ARG A 88 58.19 -109.14 23.67
N LYS A 89 57.10 -108.36 23.72
CA LYS A 89 56.11 -108.41 24.80
C LYS A 89 54.74 -108.92 24.36
N GLN A 90 54.54 -109.19 23.06
CA GLN A 90 53.26 -109.57 22.46
C GLN A 90 52.11 -108.65 22.87
N LYS A 91 52.40 -107.36 23.06
CA LYS A 91 51.42 -106.32 23.44
C LYS A 91 51.24 -105.33 22.30
N PRO A 92 50.02 -104.84 22.04
CA PRO A 92 49.80 -103.89 20.97
C PRO A 92 50.34 -102.50 21.38
N VAL A 93 51.06 -101.87 20.46
CA VAL A 93 51.70 -100.56 20.60
C VAL A 93 51.30 -99.66 19.43
N ALA A 94 51.22 -98.37 19.69
CA ALA A 94 50.94 -97.35 18.70
C ALA A 94 52.25 -96.86 18.07
N VAL A 95 52.33 -96.89 16.73
CA VAL A 95 53.49 -96.46 15.93
C VAL A 95 53.06 -95.45 14.87
N ASN A 96 54.01 -94.72 14.27
CA ASN A 96 53.74 -93.76 13.18
C ASN A 96 52.67 -92.68 13.53
N ILE A 97 52.75 -92.13 14.74
CA ILE A 97 51.80 -91.18 15.28
C ILE A 97 51.98 -89.82 14.62
N ILE A 98 50.89 -89.27 14.08
CA ILE A 98 50.84 -87.93 13.51
C ILE A 98 49.74 -87.12 14.20
N PRO A 99 49.94 -85.81 14.43
CA PRO A 99 48.85 -84.95 14.90
C PRO A 99 47.75 -84.91 13.84
N ALA A 100 46.52 -85.00 14.30
CA ALA A 100 45.33 -84.96 13.47
C ALA A 100 44.39 -83.88 13.98
N SER A 101 43.75 -83.15 13.07
CA SER A 101 42.71 -82.20 13.45
C SER A 101 41.49 -82.97 14.00
N PRO A 102 40.96 -82.60 15.17
CA PRO A 102 39.76 -83.23 15.74
C PRO A 102 38.53 -83.13 14.83
N GLU A 103 38.51 -82.10 13.98
CA GLU A 103 37.39 -81.74 13.13
C GLU A 103 37.80 -81.72 11.65
N ILE A 104 36.95 -82.27 10.78
CA ILE A 104 37.03 -82.09 9.33
C ILE A 104 36.07 -80.97 8.97
N MET A 105 36.60 -79.87 8.44
CA MET A 105 35.79 -78.76 7.94
C MET A 105 35.46 -78.97 6.47
N GLY A 106 34.19 -78.79 6.09
CA GLY A 106 33.78 -78.72 4.69
C GLY A 106 34.36 -77.47 4.01
N GLU A 107 34.92 -77.65 2.82
CA GLU A 107 35.61 -76.60 2.06
C GLU A 107 34.66 -75.44 1.64
N ASN A 108 33.36 -75.72 1.49
CA ASN A 108 32.37 -74.73 1.06
C ASN A 108 31.52 -74.23 2.22
N ARG A 109 31.29 -72.91 2.24
CA ARG A 109 30.27 -72.30 3.10
C ARG A 109 28.87 -72.61 2.58
N VAL A 110 27.98 -72.92 3.50
CA VAL A 110 26.57 -73.24 3.23
C VAL A 110 25.71 -72.11 3.79
N GLU A 111 24.67 -71.74 3.04
CA GLU A 111 23.67 -70.76 3.46
C GLU A 111 22.58 -71.42 4.31
N GLY A 112 22.11 -70.70 5.31
CA GLY A 112 21.14 -71.22 6.26
C GLY A 112 20.50 -70.15 7.13
N THR A 113 19.61 -70.57 8.03
CA THR A 113 18.94 -69.66 8.98
C THR A 113 19.10 -70.13 10.43
N ILE A 114 19.20 -69.19 11.36
CA ILE A 114 19.24 -69.51 12.79
C ILE A 114 17.89 -70.06 13.24
N ALA A 115 17.84 -71.33 13.66
CA ALA A 115 16.62 -71.92 14.23
C ALA A 115 16.53 -71.72 15.75
N VAL A 116 17.67 -71.75 16.45
CA VAL A 116 17.77 -71.54 17.90
C VAL A 116 19.03 -70.73 18.20
N VAL A 117 18.91 -69.70 19.01
CA VAL A 117 20.04 -68.86 19.44
C VAL A 117 20.79 -69.56 20.58
N ALA A 118 22.11 -69.71 20.45
CA ALA A 118 22.96 -70.27 21.50
C ALA A 118 22.97 -69.35 22.74
N ARG A 119 22.91 -69.90 23.95
CA ARG A 119 22.91 -69.10 25.19
C ARG A 119 24.30 -69.07 25.82
N GLN A 120 24.66 -67.94 26.44
CA GLN A 120 25.83 -67.88 27.32
C GLN A 120 25.55 -68.70 28.58
N GLN A 121 26.16 -69.89 28.66
CA GLN A 121 26.14 -70.68 29.88
C GLN A 121 27.28 -70.21 30.81
N LYS A 122 26.96 -69.99 32.09
CA LYS A 122 27.97 -69.74 33.14
C LYS A 122 28.79 -71.02 33.36
N PRO A 123 30.11 -70.94 33.58
CA PRO A 123 30.97 -72.10 33.64
C PRO A 123 30.85 -72.79 35.00
N ASN A 124 29.88 -73.68 35.15
CA ASN A 124 29.83 -74.61 36.29
C ASN A 124 29.80 -76.05 35.78
N GLY A 125 30.96 -76.72 35.85
CA GLY A 125 31.11 -78.15 35.57
C GLY A 125 31.57 -78.45 34.14
N PHE A 126 32.90 -78.50 33.93
CA PHE A 126 33.51 -78.93 32.68
C PHE A 126 33.42 -80.46 32.57
N ASP A 127 32.51 -80.97 31.74
CA ASP A 127 32.53 -82.37 31.29
C ASP A 127 32.70 -82.41 29.74
N PRO A 128 33.92 -82.66 29.22
CA PRO A 128 34.26 -82.50 27.80
C PRO A 128 33.54 -83.46 26.83
N LEU A 129 32.79 -84.42 27.33
CA LEU A 129 32.20 -85.51 26.54
C LEU A 129 30.71 -85.31 26.21
N ASN A 130 30.00 -84.38 26.84
CA ASN A 130 28.53 -84.25 26.73
C ASN A 130 28.00 -82.85 26.38
N PHE A 131 28.86 -81.90 25.97
CA PHE A 131 28.40 -80.59 25.54
C PHE A 131 27.87 -80.63 24.10
N LEU A 132 26.57 -80.86 23.95
CA LEU A 132 25.84 -80.47 22.73
C LEU A 132 25.56 -78.97 22.82
N PRO A 133 26.07 -78.15 21.87
CA PRO A 133 25.74 -76.74 21.80
C PRO A 133 24.23 -76.53 21.72
N ASP A 134 23.73 -75.50 22.42
CA ASP A 134 22.29 -75.24 22.52
C ASP A 134 21.74 -74.38 21.37
N GLY A 135 22.61 -73.76 20.57
CA GLY A 135 22.24 -73.10 19.32
C GLY A 135 22.02 -74.11 18.20
N LYS A 136 21.10 -73.79 17.28
CA LYS A 136 20.85 -74.58 16.06
C LYS A 136 20.73 -73.68 14.85
N VAL A 137 21.42 -74.02 13.77
CA VAL A 137 21.21 -73.43 12.43
C VAL A 137 20.55 -74.45 11.52
N THR A 138 19.84 -73.97 10.50
CA THR A 138 19.23 -74.80 9.45
C THR A 138 19.89 -74.53 8.12
N TYR A 139 20.02 -75.55 7.28
CA TYR A 139 20.37 -75.36 5.88
C TYR A 139 19.62 -76.38 5.01
N VAL A 140 19.45 -76.06 3.73
CA VAL A 140 18.75 -76.92 2.78
C VAL A 140 19.75 -77.58 1.84
N LYS A 141 19.68 -78.91 1.73
CA LYS A 141 20.49 -79.69 0.78
C LYS A 141 19.58 -80.70 0.08
N LYS A 142 19.56 -80.67 -1.26
CA LYS A 142 18.71 -81.53 -2.10
C LYS A 142 17.20 -81.47 -1.74
N GLY A 143 16.72 -80.31 -1.27
CA GLY A 143 15.31 -80.11 -0.91
C GLY A 143 14.94 -80.53 0.52
N GLU A 144 15.89 -81.06 1.30
CA GLU A 144 15.69 -81.41 2.71
C GLU A 144 16.34 -80.39 3.64
N THR A 145 15.66 -80.05 4.73
CA THR A 145 16.15 -79.11 5.75
C THR A 145 16.87 -79.86 6.86
N TYR A 146 18.14 -79.55 7.07
CA TYR A 146 19.01 -80.14 8.09
C TYR A 146 19.25 -79.14 9.22
N PHE A 147 19.38 -79.64 10.46
CA PHE A 147 19.68 -78.83 11.64
C PHE A 147 21.08 -79.15 12.15
N LEU A 148 21.92 -78.12 12.32
CA LEU A 148 23.27 -78.26 12.86
C LEU A 148 23.44 -77.49 14.17
N PRO A 149 23.94 -78.13 15.23
CA PRO A 149 24.27 -77.46 16.48
C PRO A 149 25.46 -76.50 16.32
N TYR A 150 25.42 -75.39 17.05
CA TYR A 150 26.52 -74.42 17.14
C TYR A 150 26.59 -73.76 18.52
N ALA A 151 27.79 -73.38 18.95
CA ALA A 151 28.07 -72.64 20.17
C ALA A 151 28.27 -71.14 19.90
N MET A 152 28.15 -70.30 20.93
CA MET A 152 28.43 -68.86 20.80
C MET A 152 29.86 -68.55 20.31
N THR A 153 30.82 -69.43 20.58
CA THR A 153 32.21 -69.33 20.10
C THR A 153 32.35 -69.58 18.60
N ASP A 154 31.34 -70.18 17.97
CA ASP A 154 31.35 -70.51 16.54
C ASP A 154 30.94 -69.33 15.65
N LEU A 155 30.50 -68.22 16.28
CA LEU A 155 30.21 -66.95 15.63
C LEU A 155 31.50 -66.18 15.37
N GLN A 156 31.75 -65.79 14.12
CA GLN A 156 32.98 -65.08 13.73
C GLN A 156 33.08 -63.68 14.38
N ASP A 157 31.93 -63.03 14.63
CA ASP A 157 31.85 -61.78 15.37
C ASP A 157 30.84 -61.92 16.53
N SER A 158 31.37 -62.22 17.72
CA SER A 158 30.56 -62.41 18.93
C SER A 158 29.93 -61.12 19.47
N THR A 159 30.24 -59.95 18.88
CA THR A 159 29.66 -58.66 19.31
C THR A 159 28.29 -58.41 18.68
N ILE A 160 27.95 -59.11 17.61
CA ILE A 160 26.68 -58.93 16.90
C ILE A 160 25.64 -59.91 17.47
N PRO A 161 24.54 -59.42 18.09
CA PRO A 161 23.52 -60.29 18.64
C PRO A 161 22.75 -61.00 17.52
N VAL A 162 22.71 -62.33 17.59
CA VAL A 162 22.03 -63.23 16.65
C VAL A 162 20.58 -63.46 17.07
N LYS A 163 19.65 -63.48 16.12
CA LYS A 163 18.22 -63.77 16.34
C LYS A 163 17.74 -64.97 15.53
N VAL A 164 16.64 -65.57 15.97
CA VAL A 164 15.96 -66.64 15.24
C VAL A 164 15.49 -66.12 13.87
N GLY A 165 15.84 -66.85 12.83
CA GLY A 165 15.54 -66.58 11.42
C GLY A 165 16.57 -65.73 10.69
N ASP A 166 17.61 -65.20 11.37
CA ASP A 166 18.71 -64.50 10.69
C ASP A 166 19.35 -65.43 9.64
N GLN A 167 19.58 -64.90 8.43
CA GLN A 167 20.30 -65.59 7.37
C GLN A 167 21.79 -65.56 7.69
N VAL A 168 22.41 -66.73 7.61
CA VAL A 168 23.81 -66.96 7.94
C VAL A 168 24.49 -67.80 6.88
N THR A 169 25.80 -67.62 6.74
CA THR A 169 26.69 -68.55 6.05
C THR A 169 27.64 -69.19 7.05
N PHE A 170 27.87 -70.49 6.92
CA PHE A 170 28.71 -71.23 7.85
C PHE A 170 29.38 -72.44 7.18
N ASN A 171 30.44 -72.97 7.81
CA ASN A 171 31.08 -74.20 7.38
C ASN A 171 30.49 -75.38 8.17
N VAL A 172 30.12 -76.44 7.46
CA VAL A 172 29.75 -77.71 8.10
C VAL A 172 31.04 -78.41 8.52
N SER A 173 31.25 -78.62 9.82
CA SER A 173 32.35 -79.45 10.32
C SER A 173 31.83 -80.78 10.86
N GLN A 174 32.63 -81.83 10.73
CA GLN A 174 32.37 -83.14 11.33
C GLN A 174 33.43 -83.40 12.40
N ASP A 175 32.99 -83.62 13.64
CA ASP A 175 33.86 -84.10 14.71
C ASP A 175 34.19 -85.58 14.45
N ARG A 176 35.48 -85.88 14.21
CA ARG A 176 35.93 -87.24 13.87
C ARG A 176 35.83 -88.20 15.05
N ARG A 177 35.70 -87.69 16.28
CA ARG A 177 35.58 -88.50 17.50
C ARG A 177 34.16 -88.98 17.74
N THR A 178 33.18 -88.11 17.46
CA THR A 178 31.76 -88.38 17.76
C THR A 178 30.93 -88.65 16.52
N ASN A 179 31.48 -88.41 15.32
CA ASN A 179 30.77 -88.38 14.04
C ASN A 179 29.57 -87.42 14.02
N GLN A 180 29.56 -86.43 14.90
CA GLN A 180 28.55 -85.38 14.91
C GLN A 180 28.95 -84.23 13.99
N PHE A 181 27.94 -83.64 13.35
CA PHE A 181 28.12 -82.46 12.51
C PHE A 181 27.79 -81.19 13.29
N PHE A 182 28.61 -80.16 13.11
CA PHE A 182 28.46 -78.84 13.73
C PHE A 182 28.51 -77.75 12.67
N ALA A 183 27.96 -76.58 12.99
CA ALA A 183 28.15 -75.38 12.20
C ALA A 183 29.27 -74.53 12.84
N ARG A 184 30.32 -74.23 12.06
CA ARG A 184 31.48 -73.43 12.48
C ARG A 184 31.67 -72.22 11.58
N ASN A 185 32.36 -71.19 12.07
CA ASN A 185 32.64 -69.94 11.35
C ASN A 185 31.37 -69.28 10.80
N ILE A 186 30.36 -69.15 11.65
CA ILE A 186 29.05 -68.59 11.31
C ILE A 186 29.19 -67.09 11.11
N VAL A 187 28.74 -66.61 9.95
CA VAL A 187 28.69 -65.20 9.55
C VAL A 187 27.27 -64.83 9.21
N ILE A 188 26.77 -63.76 9.80
CA ILE A 188 25.44 -63.21 9.48
C ILE A 188 25.53 -62.54 8.11
N THR A 189 24.74 -63.02 7.14
CA THR A 189 24.65 -62.43 5.79
C THR A 189 23.50 -61.44 5.70
N GLU A 190 22.32 -61.80 6.23
CA GLU A 190 21.17 -60.91 6.32
C GLU A 190 20.50 -61.07 7.67
N LYS A 191 20.28 -59.96 8.38
CA LYS A 191 19.49 -60.00 9.62
C LYS A 191 18.04 -60.23 9.25
N ASN A 192 17.37 -61.15 9.94
CA ASN A 192 15.92 -61.22 10.00
C ASN A 192 15.43 -60.08 10.87
N LEU A 193 15.57 -58.89 10.31
CA LEU A 193 14.78 -57.75 10.71
C LEU A 193 13.33 -58.20 10.46
N PRO A 194 12.42 -58.06 11.45
CA PRO A 194 11.00 -58.18 11.14
C PRO A 194 10.74 -57.32 9.88
N PRO A 195 9.83 -57.73 8.98
CA PRO A 195 9.44 -56.89 7.86
C PRO A 195 9.26 -55.52 8.46
N VAL A 196 10.06 -54.55 7.98
CA VAL A 196 10.16 -53.21 8.53
C VAL A 196 8.82 -52.92 9.15
N VAL A 197 8.75 -52.85 10.49
CA VAL A 197 7.58 -52.27 11.11
C VAL A 197 7.67 -50.85 10.57
N LEU A 198 7.04 -50.66 9.41
CA LEU A 198 6.56 -49.38 8.95
C LEU A 198 6.01 -48.81 10.23
N PRO A 199 6.57 -47.69 10.75
CA PRO A 199 6.20 -47.18 12.07
C PRO A 199 4.70 -47.37 12.18
N LEU A 200 4.26 -48.27 13.11
CA LEU A 200 2.88 -48.79 13.20
C LEU A 200 1.98 -47.68 12.71
N LYS A 201 1.40 -47.78 11.50
CA LYS A 201 0.90 -46.59 10.77
C LYS A 201 0.16 -45.73 11.77
N ARG A 202 0.79 -44.65 12.24
CA ARG A 202 0.28 -43.90 13.37
C ARG A 202 -0.89 -43.14 12.80
N TYR A 203 -2.07 -43.45 13.29
CA TYR A 203 -3.28 -42.82 12.81
C TYR A 203 -3.48 -41.55 13.62
N ARG A 204 -3.97 -40.52 12.95
CA ARG A 204 -4.28 -39.26 13.59
C ARG A 204 -5.78 -39.04 13.52
N GLY A 205 -6.27 -38.22 14.43
CA GLY A 205 -7.68 -37.91 14.47
C GLY A 205 -7.99 -36.86 15.53
N VAL A 206 -9.26 -36.52 15.63
CA VAL A 206 -9.77 -35.56 16.59
C VAL A 206 -10.81 -36.24 17.46
N ILE A 207 -10.76 -36.00 18.77
CA ILE A 207 -11.78 -36.52 19.69
C ILE A 207 -13.13 -35.86 19.37
N SER A 208 -14.06 -36.64 18.81
CA SER A 208 -15.39 -36.18 18.35
C SER A 208 -16.44 -36.27 19.45
N THR A 209 -16.34 -37.30 20.30
CA THR A 209 -17.27 -37.56 21.39
C THR A 209 -16.51 -37.99 22.63
N MET A 210 -16.86 -37.43 23.79
CA MET A 210 -16.33 -37.80 25.10
C MET A 210 -17.46 -38.14 26.05
N LYS A 211 -17.28 -39.23 26.79
CA LYS A 211 -18.06 -39.61 27.98
C LYS A 211 -17.08 -39.83 29.15
N ASP A 212 -17.61 -40.16 30.32
CA ASP A 212 -16.85 -40.19 31.58
C ASP A 212 -15.62 -41.11 31.58
N SER A 213 -15.65 -42.24 30.85
CA SER A 213 -14.56 -43.23 30.81
C SER A 213 -14.10 -43.64 29.41
N PHE A 214 -14.80 -43.23 28.37
CA PHE A 214 -14.51 -43.61 26.99
C PHE A 214 -14.92 -42.50 26.01
N GLY A 215 -14.41 -42.58 24.79
CA GLY A 215 -14.73 -41.63 23.73
C GLY A 215 -14.60 -42.22 22.34
N PHE A 216 -14.82 -41.37 21.35
CA PHE A 216 -14.66 -41.68 19.94
C PHE A 216 -13.72 -40.65 19.29
N ILE A 217 -12.82 -41.13 18.44
CA ILE A 217 -11.90 -40.31 17.64
C ILE A 217 -12.36 -40.36 16.19
N GLU A 218 -12.61 -39.21 15.59
CA GLU A 218 -12.79 -39.08 14.14
C GLU A 218 -11.43 -39.23 13.45
N ARG A 219 -11.30 -40.23 12.57
CA ARG A 219 -10.04 -40.56 11.91
C ARG A 219 -9.72 -39.63 10.75
N GLU A 220 -8.46 -39.24 10.62
CA GLU A 220 -7.93 -38.47 9.48
C GLU A 220 -7.93 -39.31 8.19
N ASP A 221 -7.69 -40.62 8.31
CA ASP A 221 -7.48 -41.50 7.16
C ASP A 221 -8.75 -42.19 6.65
N ALA A 222 -9.86 -42.12 7.39
CA ALA A 222 -11.12 -42.76 7.03
C ALA A 222 -12.32 -42.00 7.63
N LEU A 223 -13.45 -41.95 6.92
CA LEU A 223 -14.73 -41.42 7.43
C LEU A 223 -15.38 -42.40 8.40
N LYS A 224 -14.66 -42.73 9.48
CA LYS A 224 -15.10 -43.63 10.55
C LYS A 224 -14.60 -43.08 11.87
N GLU A 225 -15.44 -43.19 12.88
CA GLU A 225 -15.03 -42.98 14.25
C GLU A 225 -14.42 -44.27 14.80
N ILE A 226 -13.41 -44.14 15.66
CA ILE A 226 -12.81 -45.26 16.38
C ILE A 226 -12.97 -45.07 17.87
N PHE A 227 -13.38 -46.14 18.54
CA PHE A 227 -13.60 -46.16 19.99
C PHE A 227 -12.27 -46.17 20.75
N PHE A 228 -12.21 -45.47 21.88
CA PHE A 228 -11.11 -45.58 22.84
C PHE A 228 -11.60 -45.54 24.29
N HIS A 229 -10.79 -46.07 25.20
CA HIS A 229 -10.97 -45.93 26.64
C HIS A 229 -9.95 -44.92 27.20
N ILE A 230 -10.31 -44.13 28.22
CA ILE A 230 -9.42 -43.10 28.80
C ILE A 230 -8.10 -43.69 29.32
N THR A 231 -8.07 -44.97 29.69
CA THR A 231 -6.85 -45.66 30.14
C THR A 231 -5.82 -45.90 29.04
N GLU A 232 -6.18 -45.70 27.77
CA GLU A 232 -5.25 -45.81 26.63
C GLU A 232 -4.36 -44.56 26.47
N PHE A 233 -4.60 -43.52 27.29
CA PHE A 233 -3.69 -42.39 27.47
C PHE A 233 -2.58 -42.76 28.47
N GLY A 234 -1.36 -42.28 28.22
CA GLY A 234 -0.22 -42.55 29.10
C GLY A 234 -0.45 -42.09 30.55
N PRO A 235 0.24 -42.69 31.54
CA PRO A 235 -0.01 -42.48 32.98
C PRO A 235 0.21 -41.04 33.47
N ASN A 236 0.77 -40.16 32.62
CA ASN A 236 1.09 -38.76 32.94
C ASN A 236 0.11 -37.75 32.30
N VAL A 237 -0.96 -38.21 31.63
CA VAL A 237 -1.96 -37.31 31.00
C VAL A 237 -3.08 -37.00 31.99
N ALA A 238 -3.24 -35.73 32.37
CA ALA A 238 -4.33 -35.31 33.24
C ALA A 238 -5.68 -35.41 32.50
N THR A 239 -6.69 -36.01 33.11
CA THR A 239 -8.03 -36.23 32.51
C THR A 239 -8.68 -34.96 31.96
N ASN A 240 -8.44 -33.81 32.61
CA ASN A 240 -8.95 -32.50 32.15
C ASN A 240 -8.40 -32.06 30.79
N THR A 241 -7.30 -32.67 30.31
CA THR A 241 -6.71 -32.38 28.99
C THR A 241 -7.36 -33.18 27.86
N ILE A 242 -8.16 -34.20 28.19
CA ILE A 242 -8.87 -35.05 27.23
C ILE A 242 -10.26 -34.44 27.00
N GLN A 243 -10.35 -33.51 26.06
CA GLN A 243 -11.57 -32.78 25.75
C GLN A 243 -11.98 -32.97 24.27
N LEU A 244 -13.24 -32.63 23.97
CA LEU A 244 -13.73 -32.57 22.59
C LEU A 244 -12.86 -31.63 21.75
N GLY A 245 -12.53 -32.04 20.53
CA GLY A 245 -11.70 -31.25 19.61
C GLY A 245 -10.20 -31.34 19.87
N VAL A 246 -9.74 -32.19 20.80
CA VAL A 246 -8.30 -32.46 20.99
C VAL A 246 -7.79 -33.38 19.87
N GLU A 247 -6.68 -32.98 19.27
CA GLU A 247 -5.97 -33.75 18.25
C GLU A 247 -5.11 -34.82 18.89
N VAL A 248 -5.16 -36.04 18.36
CA VAL A 248 -4.48 -37.20 18.91
C VAL A 248 -3.85 -38.06 17.84
N GLU A 249 -2.78 -38.74 18.21
CA GLU A 249 -2.13 -39.80 17.45
C GLU A 249 -2.26 -41.13 18.19
N PHE A 250 -2.64 -42.19 17.50
CA PHE A 250 -2.96 -43.48 18.10
C PHE A 250 -2.62 -44.66 17.17
N ASP A 251 -2.56 -45.84 17.78
CA ASP A 251 -2.43 -47.12 17.08
C ASP A 251 -3.82 -47.80 17.02
N ILE A 252 -4.13 -48.43 15.89
CA ILE A 252 -5.34 -49.25 15.77
C ILE A 252 -5.02 -50.67 16.20
N GLN A 253 -5.70 -51.15 17.24
CA GLN A 253 -5.65 -52.53 17.70
C GLN A 253 -7.01 -53.20 17.49
N ASN A 254 -7.01 -54.45 17.04
CA ASN A 254 -8.24 -55.22 16.97
C ASN A 254 -8.47 -55.96 18.30
N ARG A 255 -9.54 -55.62 19.02
CA ARG A 255 -9.96 -56.30 20.26
C ARG A 255 -11.38 -56.83 20.07
N HIS A 256 -11.58 -58.14 20.23
CA HIS A 256 -12.88 -58.80 20.07
C HIS A 256 -13.59 -58.48 18.73
N ASN A 257 -12.88 -58.57 17.60
CA ASN A 257 -13.41 -58.28 16.27
C ASN A 257 -13.85 -56.82 16.05
N LYS A 258 -13.38 -55.89 16.88
CA LYS A 258 -13.61 -54.45 16.74
C LYS A 258 -12.27 -53.71 16.78
N ASP A 259 -12.12 -52.76 15.86
CA ASP A 259 -10.98 -51.87 15.84
C ASP A 259 -11.15 -50.81 16.94
N VAL A 260 -10.17 -50.72 17.83
CA VAL A 260 -10.11 -49.74 18.93
C VAL A 260 -8.80 -48.96 18.87
N ALA A 261 -8.84 -47.70 19.28
CA ALA A 261 -7.65 -46.87 19.38
C ALA A 261 -6.91 -47.16 20.70
N SER A 262 -5.60 -47.23 20.60
CA SER A 262 -4.67 -47.59 21.69
C SER A 262 -3.39 -46.75 21.59
N ASN A 263 -2.58 -46.68 22.66
CA ASN A 263 -1.36 -45.87 22.70
C ASN A 263 -1.59 -44.42 22.25
N ILE A 264 -2.61 -43.77 22.85
CA ILE A 264 -3.11 -42.47 22.42
C ILE A 264 -2.21 -41.36 22.99
N VAL A 265 -1.74 -40.49 22.11
CA VAL A 265 -0.88 -39.36 22.43
C VAL A 265 -1.56 -38.08 21.97
N ILE A 266 -1.62 -37.07 22.84
CA ILE A 266 -2.17 -35.76 22.51
C ILE A 266 -1.17 -35.01 21.62
N LEU A 267 -1.65 -34.45 20.51
CA LEU A 267 -0.87 -33.63 19.59
C LEU A 267 -1.12 -32.13 19.83
N ALA A 268 -0.22 -31.30 19.29
CA ALA A 268 -0.44 -29.85 19.23
C ALA A 268 -1.62 -29.53 18.29
N LYS A 269 -2.35 -28.46 18.56
CA LYS A 269 -3.45 -28.00 17.67
C LYS A 269 -2.91 -27.65 16.27
N GLY A 270 -3.59 -28.11 15.23
CA GLY A 270 -3.28 -27.87 13.82
C GLY A 270 -2.42 -28.95 13.13
N THR A 271 -2.15 -30.07 13.80
CA THR A 271 -1.37 -31.21 13.27
C THR A 271 -2.19 -32.22 12.46
N VAL A 272 -3.50 -32.31 12.69
CA VAL A 272 -4.41 -33.22 11.98
C VAL A 272 -5.18 -32.44 10.92
N GLN A 273 -5.07 -32.86 9.65
CA GLN A 273 -5.66 -32.15 8.51
C GLN A 273 -6.50 -33.11 7.67
N PHE A 274 -7.82 -33.09 7.92
CA PHE A 274 -8.80 -33.89 7.16
C PHE A 274 -8.90 -33.48 5.69
N ASP A 275 -8.64 -32.21 5.40
CA ASP A 275 -8.80 -31.63 4.08
C ASP A 275 -7.46 -31.21 3.47
N ASP A 276 -7.32 -31.42 2.17
CA ASP A 276 -6.36 -30.71 1.33
C ASP A 276 -6.97 -29.36 0.94
N ILE A 277 -6.42 -28.28 1.51
CA ILE A 277 -6.89 -26.91 1.26
C ILE A 277 -6.09 -26.32 0.11
N ASP A 278 -6.80 -25.92 -0.95
CA ASP A 278 -6.23 -25.17 -2.06
C ASP A 278 -5.76 -23.80 -1.57
N LYS A 279 -4.56 -23.39 -1.97
CA LYS A 279 -3.97 -22.11 -1.57
C LYS A 279 -4.51 -20.94 -2.38
N THR A 280 -5.14 -21.19 -3.52
CA THR A 280 -5.72 -20.12 -4.33
C THR A 280 -7.06 -19.64 -3.76
N PRO A 281 -7.21 -18.33 -3.46
CA PRO A 281 -8.49 -17.78 -3.07
C PRO A 281 -9.40 -17.66 -4.29
N TYR A 282 -10.62 -18.15 -4.15
CA TYR A 282 -11.69 -18.02 -5.14
C TYR A 282 -12.71 -16.97 -4.68
N ILE A 283 -13.34 -16.32 -5.65
CA ILE A 283 -14.43 -15.38 -5.42
C ILE A 283 -15.71 -16.01 -5.95
N GLY A 284 -16.73 -16.07 -5.11
CA GLY A 284 -18.02 -16.65 -5.45
C GLY A 284 -19.18 -15.83 -4.91
N ARG A 285 -20.38 -16.32 -5.16
CA ARG A 285 -21.63 -15.78 -4.62
C ARG A 285 -22.36 -16.82 -3.80
N VAL A 286 -22.91 -16.42 -2.66
CA VAL A 286 -23.76 -17.31 -1.85
C VAL A 286 -25.06 -17.56 -2.60
N LEU A 287 -25.34 -18.82 -2.94
CA LEU A 287 -26.59 -19.23 -3.57
C LEU A 287 -27.64 -19.57 -2.52
N GLN A 288 -27.23 -20.25 -1.44
CA GLN A 288 -28.11 -20.67 -0.36
C GLN A 288 -27.42 -20.50 0.99
N THR A 289 -28.07 -19.82 1.91
CA THR A 289 -27.60 -19.64 3.29
C THR A 289 -27.89 -20.87 4.14
N LEU A 290 -27.20 -20.99 5.29
CA LEU A 290 -27.39 -22.08 6.24
C LEU A 290 -28.77 -21.97 6.90
N GLN A 291 -29.79 -22.63 6.34
CA GLN A 291 -31.14 -22.64 6.91
C GLN A 291 -31.25 -23.67 8.04
N LEU A 292 -31.66 -23.22 9.23
CA LEU A 292 -32.12 -24.06 10.36
C LEU A 292 -33.37 -24.85 9.95
N LYS A 293 -33.22 -25.96 9.24
CA LYS A 293 -34.31 -26.93 9.08
C LYS A 293 -34.33 -27.84 10.32
N THR A 294 -35.50 -27.84 10.93
CA THR A 294 -35.98 -28.56 12.11
C THR A 294 -35.24 -29.87 12.47
N LYS A 295 -34.91 -29.97 13.78
CA LYS A 295 -34.39 -31.13 14.51
C LYS A 295 -34.95 -32.49 14.05
N LYS A 296 -34.30 -33.17 13.11
CA LYS A 296 -34.25 -34.64 13.05
C LYS A 296 -32.91 -35.09 12.46
N THR A 297 -32.13 -35.79 13.30
CA THR A 297 -31.00 -36.68 12.99
C THR A 297 -29.91 -36.16 12.04
N GLY A 298 -28.79 -35.72 12.61
CA GLY A 298 -27.44 -35.94 12.04
C GLY A 298 -27.01 -35.14 10.82
N ASP A 299 -27.91 -34.50 10.07
CA ASP A 299 -27.51 -33.82 8.83
C ASP A 299 -26.86 -32.46 9.10
N THR A 300 -25.64 -32.33 8.62
CA THR A 300 -24.83 -31.11 8.65
C THR A 300 -25.58 -30.02 7.87
N LEU A 301 -25.80 -28.86 8.47
CA LEU A 301 -26.34 -27.69 7.77
C LEU A 301 -25.38 -27.34 6.62
N ILE A 302 -25.85 -27.46 5.37
CA ILE A 302 -25.04 -27.21 4.17
C ILE A 302 -25.62 -25.99 3.43
N GLY A 303 -24.88 -24.89 3.47
CA GLY A 303 -25.04 -23.75 2.57
C GLY A 303 -24.43 -24.07 1.21
N ARG A 304 -24.77 -23.27 0.20
CA ARG A 304 -24.21 -23.41 -1.15
C ARG A 304 -23.71 -22.07 -1.66
N LEU A 305 -22.56 -22.08 -2.29
CA LEU A 305 -22.05 -20.95 -3.06
C LEU A 305 -21.76 -21.39 -4.50
N ILE A 306 -21.78 -20.43 -5.40
CA ILE A 306 -21.40 -20.61 -6.81
C ILE A 306 -20.16 -19.78 -7.09
N TYR A 307 -19.23 -20.30 -7.88
CA TYR A 307 -18.08 -19.55 -8.34
C TYR A 307 -17.82 -19.82 -9.82
N ASP A 308 -17.19 -18.85 -10.47
CA ASP A 308 -16.81 -18.99 -11.86
C ASP A 308 -15.46 -19.68 -11.96
N THR A 309 -15.40 -20.75 -12.74
CA THR A 309 -14.15 -21.46 -13.04
C THR A 309 -13.43 -20.76 -14.19
N LEU A 310 -12.13 -21.01 -14.36
CA LEU A 310 -11.35 -20.44 -15.47
C LEU A 310 -11.97 -20.74 -16.86
N ASP A 311 -12.76 -21.81 -16.96
CA ASP A 311 -13.48 -22.24 -18.15
C ASP A 311 -14.87 -21.58 -18.34
N LYS A 312 -15.18 -20.53 -17.56
CA LYS A 312 -16.49 -19.82 -17.54
C LYS A 312 -17.69 -20.70 -17.15
N LYS A 313 -17.44 -21.80 -16.44
CA LYS A 313 -18.50 -22.69 -15.95
C LYS A 313 -18.79 -22.37 -14.49
N MET A 314 -20.04 -22.03 -14.20
CA MET A 314 -20.54 -21.85 -12.84
C MET A 314 -20.55 -23.20 -12.12
N THR A 315 -19.81 -23.31 -11.02
CA THR A 315 -19.72 -24.52 -10.21
C THR A 315 -20.27 -24.26 -8.82
N GLU A 316 -21.12 -25.16 -8.33
CA GLU A 316 -21.68 -25.12 -6.97
C GLU A 316 -20.74 -25.81 -5.99
N LEU A 317 -20.54 -25.19 -4.82
CA LEU A 317 -19.80 -25.77 -3.70
C LEU A 317 -20.63 -25.73 -2.41
N PRO A 318 -20.71 -26.84 -1.68
CA PRO A 318 -21.30 -26.87 -0.35
C PRO A 318 -20.38 -26.21 0.68
N PHE A 319 -20.94 -25.67 1.76
CA PHE A 319 -20.19 -25.21 2.93
C PHE A 319 -21.00 -25.38 4.22
N GLY A 320 -20.34 -25.62 5.34
CA GLY A 320 -20.97 -25.71 6.66
C GLY A 320 -20.73 -24.49 7.54
N GLU A 321 -21.27 -24.52 8.77
CA GLU A 321 -21.04 -23.45 9.76
C GLU A 321 -19.56 -23.32 10.16
N ARG A 322 -18.84 -24.46 10.23
CA ARG A 322 -17.40 -24.51 10.56
C ARG A 322 -16.51 -23.95 9.45
N ASP A 323 -17.05 -23.77 8.26
CA ASP A 323 -16.31 -23.32 7.07
C ASP A 323 -16.25 -21.78 6.95
N ARG A 324 -16.92 -21.05 7.86
CA ARG A 324 -16.98 -19.58 7.88
C ARG A 324 -15.87 -19.00 8.76
N CYS A 325 -15.21 -17.95 8.29
CA CYS A 325 -14.23 -17.21 9.09
C CYS A 325 -14.86 -16.39 10.23
N GLY A 326 -16.16 -16.11 10.13
CA GLY A 326 -16.92 -15.45 11.19
C GLY A 326 -18.38 -15.88 11.22
N LEU A 327 -19.02 -15.67 12.36
CA LEU A 327 -20.43 -16.02 12.59
C LEU A 327 -21.39 -14.92 12.12
N TYR A 328 -20.90 -13.92 11.38
CA TYR A 328 -21.66 -12.77 10.91
C TYR A 328 -22.61 -13.18 9.79
N THR A 329 -23.80 -12.58 9.74
CA THR A 329 -24.88 -13.03 8.86
C THR A 329 -24.52 -12.97 7.37
N LEU A 330 -24.53 -14.13 6.69
CA LEU A 330 -24.45 -14.25 5.23
C LEU A 330 -25.87 -14.27 4.63
N LEU A 331 -26.06 -13.59 3.51
CA LEU A 331 -27.31 -13.46 2.76
C LEU A 331 -27.14 -14.03 1.35
N GLU A 332 -28.26 -14.32 0.70
CA GLU A 332 -28.27 -14.76 -0.69
C GLU A 332 -27.69 -13.69 -1.61
N ASN A 333 -26.91 -14.10 -2.60
CA ASN A 333 -26.14 -13.28 -3.54
C ASN A 333 -24.92 -12.54 -2.95
N ASP A 334 -24.57 -12.79 -1.69
CA ASP A 334 -23.37 -12.18 -1.11
C ASP A 334 -22.12 -12.59 -1.86
N ILE A 335 -21.24 -11.63 -2.12
CA ILE A 335 -19.92 -11.91 -2.69
C ILE A 335 -18.98 -12.33 -1.56
N VAL A 336 -18.47 -13.55 -1.65
CA VAL A 336 -17.58 -14.14 -0.64
C VAL A 336 -16.27 -14.56 -1.27
N GLN A 337 -15.19 -14.40 -0.51
CA GLN A 337 -13.91 -15.03 -0.78
C GLN A 337 -13.86 -16.35 -0.01
N PHE A 338 -13.36 -17.41 -0.63
CA PHE A 338 -13.23 -18.71 -0.01
C PHE A 338 -12.07 -19.48 -0.62
N VAL A 339 -11.70 -20.60 -0.01
CA VAL A 339 -10.76 -21.57 -0.58
C VAL A 339 -11.44 -22.92 -0.71
N ILE A 340 -11.00 -23.74 -1.66
CA ILE A 340 -11.57 -25.07 -1.88
C ILE A 340 -10.83 -26.06 -0.99
N ALA A 341 -11.57 -26.73 -0.12
CA ALA A 341 -11.09 -27.86 0.66
C ALA A 341 -11.57 -29.14 0.01
N LYS A 342 -10.66 -30.10 -0.17
CA LYS A 342 -10.97 -31.45 -0.62
C LYS A 342 -10.72 -32.42 0.53
N ASP A 343 -11.77 -33.08 1.00
CA ASP A 343 -11.63 -34.11 2.04
C ASP A 343 -10.80 -35.27 1.48
N LYS A 344 -9.74 -35.64 2.18
CA LYS A 344 -8.79 -36.68 1.75
C LYS A 344 -9.42 -38.08 1.76
N ARG A 345 -10.53 -38.27 2.45
CA ARG A 345 -11.13 -39.57 2.76
C ARG A 345 -12.13 -40.01 1.69
N ASP A 346 -12.98 -39.10 1.22
CA ASP A 346 -13.99 -39.35 0.17
C ASP A 346 -13.76 -38.55 -1.12
N GLY A 347 -12.85 -37.58 -1.10
CA GLY A 347 -12.59 -36.68 -2.23
C GLY A 347 -13.66 -35.61 -2.44
N MET A 348 -14.61 -35.44 -1.51
CA MET A 348 -15.62 -34.40 -1.58
C MET A 348 -15.00 -33.02 -1.47
N ILE A 349 -15.45 -32.11 -2.33
CA ILE A 349 -14.99 -30.73 -2.34
C ILE A 349 -16.03 -29.83 -1.67
N ARG A 350 -15.55 -28.90 -0.85
CA ARG A 350 -16.36 -27.89 -0.17
C ARG A 350 -15.63 -26.55 -0.13
N ALA A 351 -16.39 -25.48 0.05
CA ALA A 351 -15.80 -24.17 0.32
C ALA A 351 -15.49 -24.05 1.81
N THR A 352 -14.29 -23.57 2.13
CA THR A 352 -13.85 -23.26 3.51
C THR A 352 -13.18 -21.89 3.58
N GLN A 353 -12.91 -21.43 4.80
CA GLN A 353 -12.43 -20.06 5.09
C GLN A 353 -13.25 -18.97 4.40
N ILE A 354 -14.57 -19.12 4.45
CA ILE A 354 -15.50 -18.23 3.78
C ILE A 354 -15.51 -16.88 4.49
N SER A 355 -15.14 -15.85 3.76
CA SER A 355 -15.13 -14.46 4.20
C SER A 355 -16.00 -13.59 3.31
N LEU A 356 -16.93 -12.83 3.89
CA LEU A 356 -17.72 -11.84 3.16
C LEU A 356 -16.81 -10.71 2.66
N LEU A 357 -16.94 -10.37 1.38
CA LEU A 357 -16.18 -9.30 0.74
C LEU A 357 -16.99 -7.99 0.71
N ASP A 358 -16.27 -6.87 0.84
CA ASP A 358 -16.85 -5.53 0.80
C ASP A 358 -17.60 -5.23 -0.51
N GLN A 359 -17.19 -5.86 -1.61
CA GLN A 359 -17.87 -5.73 -2.91
C GLN A 359 -19.32 -6.22 -2.87
N SER A 360 -19.68 -7.07 -1.90
CA SER A 360 -21.05 -7.52 -1.69
C SER A 360 -21.99 -6.34 -1.43
N PHE A 361 -21.56 -5.38 -0.60
CA PHE A 361 -22.36 -4.22 -0.19
C PHE A 361 -22.72 -3.31 -1.37
N LEU A 362 -21.84 -3.21 -2.38
CA LEU A 362 -22.08 -2.41 -3.58
C LEU A 362 -23.19 -2.99 -4.47
N LYS A 363 -23.44 -4.30 -4.39
CA LYS A 363 -24.43 -4.99 -5.23
C LYS A 363 -25.70 -5.41 -4.50
N SER A 364 -25.64 -5.62 -3.18
CA SER A 364 -26.75 -6.14 -2.38
C SER A 364 -27.90 -5.13 -2.18
N LYS A 365 -27.69 -3.84 -2.52
CA LYS A 365 -28.62 -2.73 -2.23
C LYS A 365 -28.99 -2.60 -0.74
N GLU A 366 -28.21 -3.22 0.16
CA GLU A 366 -28.47 -3.11 1.60
C GLU A 366 -28.16 -1.70 2.11
N HIS A 367 -29.00 -1.19 3.01
CA HIS A 367 -28.81 0.13 3.60
C HIS A 367 -27.76 0.04 4.72
N ARG A 368 -26.53 0.45 4.41
CA ARG A 368 -25.41 0.50 5.36
C ARG A 368 -25.51 1.78 6.19
N GLU A 369 -25.63 1.61 7.50
CA GLU A 369 -25.60 2.70 8.47
C GLU A 369 -24.25 2.79 9.16
N MET A 370 -23.95 4.00 9.60
CA MET A 370 -22.73 4.33 10.31
C MET A 370 -23.05 4.60 11.78
N GLY A 371 -22.16 4.19 12.67
CA GLY A 371 -22.36 4.38 14.10
C GLY A 371 -21.07 4.34 14.90
N ILE A 372 -21.22 4.67 16.19
CA ILE A 372 -20.13 4.63 17.17
C ILE A 372 -20.54 3.66 18.28
N VAL A 373 -19.60 2.83 18.73
CA VAL A 373 -19.80 1.96 19.89
C VAL A 373 -19.94 2.83 21.14
N VAL A 374 -21.11 2.80 21.77
CA VAL A 374 -21.36 3.57 23.01
C VAL A 374 -21.02 2.74 24.24
N LYS A 375 -21.37 1.45 24.20
CA LYS A 375 -21.23 0.56 25.35
C LYS A 375 -20.93 -0.85 24.90
N LEU A 376 -20.01 -1.52 25.58
CA LEU A 376 -19.71 -2.93 25.37
C LEU A 376 -20.09 -3.76 26.60
N ASP A 377 -20.80 -4.86 26.37
CA ASP A 377 -21.05 -5.88 27.37
C ASP A 377 -19.99 -6.98 27.22
N SER A 378 -19.45 -7.49 28.33
CA SER A 378 -18.26 -8.36 28.31
C SER A 378 -18.45 -9.73 27.63
N THR A 379 -19.68 -10.16 27.35
CA THR A 379 -19.97 -11.55 26.92
C THR A 379 -20.82 -11.65 25.65
N THR A 380 -21.74 -10.72 25.41
CA THR A 380 -22.81 -10.89 24.40
C THR A 380 -22.72 -9.94 23.22
N GLY A 381 -22.16 -8.74 23.39
CA GLY A 381 -22.04 -7.73 22.34
C GLY A 381 -22.00 -6.31 22.90
N GLY A 382 -22.79 -5.40 22.33
CA GLY A 382 -22.82 -4.01 22.79
C GLY A 382 -23.92 -3.17 22.17
N GLN A 383 -23.78 -1.86 22.35
CA GLN A 383 -24.70 -0.83 21.86
C GLN A 383 -23.98 0.11 20.92
N ILE A 384 -24.61 0.39 19.78
CA ILE A 384 -24.13 1.31 18.75
C ILE A 384 -25.10 2.48 18.68
N LYS A 385 -24.56 3.70 18.67
CA LYS A 385 -25.34 4.89 18.34
C LYS A 385 -25.26 5.17 16.84
N CYS A 386 -26.40 5.10 16.16
CA CYS A 386 -26.53 5.44 14.74
C CYS A 386 -26.26 6.93 14.52
N LEU A 387 -25.44 7.27 13.53
CA LEU A 387 -25.16 8.66 13.16
C LEU A 387 -26.29 9.29 12.33
N SER A 388 -27.03 8.49 11.56
CA SER A 388 -28.11 8.94 10.68
C SER A 388 -29.39 9.32 11.44
N SER A 389 -29.71 8.59 12.50
CA SER A 389 -31.00 8.65 13.21
C SER A 389 -30.88 9.02 14.69
N ASP A 390 -29.65 9.13 15.22
CA ASP A 390 -29.32 9.29 16.64
C ASP A 390 -29.86 8.16 17.56
N GLN A 391 -30.42 7.09 16.98
CA GLN A 391 -30.96 5.95 17.72
C GLN A 391 -29.86 5.02 18.23
N ILE A 392 -30.13 4.31 19.33
CA ILE A 392 -29.21 3.32 19.89
C ILE A 392 -29.73 1.92 19.52
N VAL A 393 -28.90 1.15 18.83
CA VAL A 393 -29.20 -0.21 18.38
C VAL A 393 -28.24 -1.21 19.02
N LEU A 394 -28.72 -2.44 19.24
CA LEU A 394 -27.94 -3.51 19.84
C LEU A 394 -27.16 -4.28 18.78
N PHE A 395 -26.02 -4.86 19.16
CA PHE A 395 -25.31 -5.82 18.32
C PHE A 395 -24.73 -6.98 19.12
N ARG A 396 -24.38 -8.05 18.42
CA ARG A 396 -23.70 -9.24 18.97
C ARG A 396 -22.27 -9.30 18.44
N PHE A 397 -21.32 -9.79 19.25
CA PHE A 397 -19.94 -10.00 18.78
C PHE A 397 -19.82 -10.98 17.61
N SER A 398 -20.82 -11.85 17.41
CA SER A 398 -20.90 -12.74 16.25
C SER A 398 -21.00 -11.99 14.93
N GLU A 399 -21.58 -10.78 14.92
CA GLU A 399 -21.83 -9.98 13.71
C GLU A 399 -20.62 -9.15 13.27
N VAL A 400 -19.52 -9.14 14.03
CA VAL A 400 -18.31 -8.40 13.68
C VAL A 400 -17.48 -9.18 12.67
N MET A 401 -17.19 -8.56 11.52
CA MET A 401 -16.59 -9.22 10.35
C MET A 401 -15.08 -9.46 10.43
N LYS A 402 -14.34 -8.60 11.13
CA LYS A 402 -12.90 -8.71 11.32
C LYS A 402 -12.60 -8.54 12.80
N ASP A 403 -12.00 -9.57 13.39
CA ASP A 403 -11.47 -9.63 14.76
C ASP A 403 -12.47 -9.26 15.88
N LYS A 404 -13.11 -10.29 16.43
CA LYS A 404 -14.03 -10.21 17.60
C LYS A 404 -13.42 -9.54 18.84
N PHE A 405 -12.11 -9.27 18.87
CA PHE A 405 -11.35 -8.90 20.06
C PHE A 405 -10.70 -7.50 20.01
N GLN A 406 -10.99 -6.69 18.98
CA GLN A 406 -10.42 -5.33 18.86
C GLN A 406 -11.45 -4.20 18.90
N ILE A 407 -12.73 -4.49 19.18
CA ILE A 407 -13.75 -3.44 19.31
C ILE A 407 -13.67 -2.80 20.70
N SER A 408 -13.51 -1.48 20.73
CA SER A 408 -13.49 -0.66 21.94
C SER A 408 -14.64 0.35 21.94
N GLU A 409 -15.02 0.83 23.12
CA GLU A 409 -15.95 1.95 23.23
C GLU A 409 -15.37 3.18 22.52
N GLY A 410 -16.20 3.85 21.72
CA GLY A 410 -15.81 4.98 20.89
C GLY A 410 -15.31 4.62 19.48
N ASP A 411 -15.23 3.33 19.12
CA ASP A 411 -14.79 2.96 17.77
C ASP A 411 -15.88 3.20 16.71
N PRO A 412 -15.50 3.72 15.51
CA PRO A 412 -16.42 3.92 14.41
C PRO A 412 -16.64 2.61 13.66
N LEU A 413 -17.87 2.38 13.23
CA LEU A 413 -18.24 1.18 12.49
C LEU A 413 -19.34 1.42 11.47
N GLU A 414 -19.40 0.54 10.49
CA GLU A 414 -20.44 0.45 9.47
C GLU A 414 -21.19 -0.88 9.63
N PHE A 415 -22.52 -0.86 9.54
CA PHE A 415 -23.36 -2.03 9.77
C PHE A 415 -24.65 -1.95 8.96
N SER A 416 -25.41 -3.04 8.93
CA SER A 416 -26.75 -3.07 8.33
C SER A 416 -27.77 -3.31 9.44
N LEU A 417 -28.93 -2.66 9.40
CA LEU A 417 -30.02 -2.93 10.35
C LEU A 417 -30.85 -4.13 9.89
N ALA A 418 -31.05 -5.10 10.80
CA ALA A 418 -31.93 -6.23 10.59
C ALA A 418 -32.98 -6.35 11.69
N ILE A 419 -34.15 -6.87 11.33
CA ILE A 419 -35.22 -7.17 12.27
C ILE A 419 -34.70 -8.25 13.23
N ASN A 420 -34.77 -7.98 14.53
CA ASN A 420 -34.35 -8.94 15.54
C ASN A 420 -35.41 -10.06 15.67
N PRO A 421 -35.05 -11.35 15.47
CA PRO A 421 -35.99 -12.46 15.63
C PRO A 421 -36.58 -12.56 17.04
N ASP A 422 -35.82 -12.11 18.05
CA ASP A 422 -36.21 -12.19 19.46
C ASP A 422 -37.10 -11.01 19.89
N ASN A 423 -37.04 -9.87 19.18
CA ASN A 423 -37.84 -8.68 19.47
C ASN A 423 -38.02 -7.84 18.20
N VAL A 424 -39.17 -7.99 17.54
CA VAL A 424 -39.47 -7.37 16.24
C VAL A 424 -39.43 -5.83 16.29
N ASP A 425 -39.71 -5.24 17.46
CA ASP A 425 -39.76 -3.78 17.64
C ASP A 425 -38.37 -3.15 17.85
N LEU A 426 -37.31 -3.95 18.04
CA LEU A 426 -35.96 -3.44 18.27
C LEU A 426 -34.97 -3.97 17.23
N PRO A 427 -34.68 -3.22 16.15
CA PRO A 427 -33.71 -3.65 15.15
C PRO A 427 -32.32 -3.78 15.77
N HIS A 428 -31.53 -4.71 15.24
CA HIS A 428 -30.17 -4.95 15.67
C HIS A 428 -29.20 -4.79 14.50
N ALA A 429 -27.95 -4.44 14.80
CA ALA A 429 -26.91 -4.29 13.81
C ALA A 429 -26.28 -5.65 13.46
N ILE A 430 -26.22 -5.93 12.16
CA ILE A 430 -25.58 -7.11 11.57
C ILE A 430 -24.45 -6.70 10.62
N ARG A 431 -23.54 -7.64 10.27
CA ARG A 431 -22.45 -7.41 9.29
C ARG A 431 -21.59 -6.19 9.64
N ILE A 432 -21.15 -6.14 10.88
CA ILE A 432 -20.46 -4.99 11.45
C ILE A 432 -19.02 -4.97 10.98
N LYS A 433 -18.65 -3.86 10.37
CA LYS A 433 -17.31 -3.58 9.87
C LYS A 433 -16.72 -2.44 10.66
N LEU A 434 -15.62 -2.70 11.37
CA LEU A 434 -14.84 -1.68 12.03
C LEU A 434 -14.18 -0.76 11.00
N LEU A 435 -14.18 0.54 11.29
CA LEU A 435 -13.52 1.55 10.49
C LEU A 435 -12.31 2.12 11.23
N SER A 436 -11.35 2.67 10.49
CA SER A 436 -10.23 3.39 11.10
C SER A 436 -10.72 4.68 11.77
N LYS A 437 -10.02 5.15 12.80
CA LYS A 437 -10.33 6.43 13.47
C LYS A 437 -10.19 7.64 12.54
N ASP A 438 -9.39 7.53 11.48
CA ASP A 438 -9.31 8.52 10.40
C ASP A 438 -10.63 8.63 9.62
N ASN A 439 -11.37 7.52 9.48
CA ASN A 439 -12.70 7.55 8.88
C ASN A 439 -13.71 8.29 9.79
N LEU A 440 -13.53 8.28 11.11
CA LEU A 440 -14.39 9.02 12.07
C LEU A 440 -14.34 10.54 11.79
N LEU A 441 -13.17 11.07 11.45
CA LEU A 441 -12.96 12.46 11.01
C LEU A 441 -13.59 12.74 9.64
N SER A 442 -13.58 11.77 8.71
CA SER A 442 -14.31 11.88 7.44
C SER A 442 -15.83 11.73 7.59
N MET A 443 -16.31 11.19 8.71
CA MET A 443 -17.70 10.74 8.90
C MET A 443 -18.56 11.62 9.79
N MET A 444 -17.97 12.42 10.68
CA MET A 444 -18.69 13.57 11.28
C MET A 444 -19.13 14.59 10.21
N ASN A 445 -18.53 14.50 9.03
CA ASN A 445 -18.80 15.29 7.84
C ASN A 445 -19.37 14.37 6.73
N GLY A 446 -20.63 13.94 6.87
CA GLY A 446 -21.24 12.89 6.04
C GLY A 446 -20.91 12.98 4.54
N HIS A 447 -20.46 11.87 3.94
CA HIS A 447 -20.04 11.78 2.52
C HIS A 447 -19.63 13.13 1.92
N GLU A 448 -18.46 13.62 2.29
CA GLU A 448 -17.88 14.79 1.66
C GLU A 448 -17.61 14.47 0.18
N LEU A 449 -18.59 14.72 -0.67
CA LEU A 449 -18.46 14.58 -2.11
C LEU A 449 -17.50 15.65 -2.58
N ARG A 450 -16.28 15.22 -2.89
CA ARG A 450 -15.23 16.10 -3.40
C ARG A 450 -15.59 16.53 -4.81
N LEU A 451 -15.86 17.81 -4.93
CA LEU A 451 -16.28 18.45 -6.16
C LEU A 451 -15.38 19.61 -6.50
N THR A 452 -15.24 19.83 -7.79
CA THR A 452 -14.53 20.98 -8.32
C THR A 452 -15.54 22.02 -8.78
N GLY A 453 -15.25 23.27 -8.46
CA GLY A 453 -16.09 24.41 -8.79
C GLY A 453 -15.27 25.66 -9.00
N ILE A 454 -15.97 26.73 -9.36
CA ILE A 454 -15.42 28.06 -9.56
C ILE A 454 -16.07 28.97 -8.52
N VAL A 455 -15.26 29.70 -7.75
CA VAL A 455 -15.75 30.70 -6.81
C VAL A 455 -16.50 31.77 -7.62
N GLU A 456 -17.79 31.94 -7.38
CA GLU A 456 -18.61 32.97 -8.01
C GLU A 456 -18.62 34.27 -7.22
N ARG A 457 -18.50 34.17 -5.88
CA ARG A 457 -18.45 35.32 -4.97
C ARG A 457 -17.56 34.98 -3.79
N ASP A 458 -16.62 35.85 -3.45
CA ASP A 458 -15.81 35.67 -2.25
C ASP A 458 -16.51 36.22 -0.99
N PRO A 459 -16.12 35.77 0.22
CA PRO A 459 -16.75 36.22 1.47
C PRO A 459 -16.43 37.66 1.88
N GLN A 460 -15.52 38.37 1.18
CA GLN A 460 -15.04 39.70 1.57
C GLN A 460 -15.79 40.84 0.86
N GLU A 461 -16.53 40.53 -0.21
CA GLU A 461 -17.21 41.50 -1.06
C GLU A 461 -18.45 42.20 -0.43
N GLY A 462 -19.02 41.64 0.64
CA GLY A 462 -20.23 42.19 1.27
C GLY A 462 -20.00 43.49 2.07
N GLN A 463 -18.76 43.79 2.45
CA GLN A 463 -18.43 44.97 3.27
C GLN A 463 -18.48 46.31 2.52
N LEU A 464 -18.42 46.32 1.18
CA LEU A 464 -18.28 47.58 0.41
C LEU A 464 -19.62 48.18 -0.06
N ASN A 465 -20.75 47.48 0.12
CA ASN A 465 -22.05 47.93 -0.41
C ASN A 465 -23.05 48.43 0.65
N SER A 466 -22.67 48.57 1.93
CA SER A 466 -23.60 49.00 3.00
C SER A 466 -23.52 50.49 3.39
N GLU A 467 -22.76 51.32 2.69
CA GLU A 467 -22.80 52.78 2.87
C GLU A 467 -23.51 53.43 1.68
N ASN A 468 -24.83 53.30 1.57
CA ASN A 468 -25.71 54.24 0.84
C ASN A 468 -27.18 53.76 0.89
N LYS A 469 -27.83 53.89 2.05
CA LYS A 469 -29.30 54.05 2.18
C LYS A 469 -29.69 54.27 3.64
N SER A 470 -29.42 55.46 4.16
CA SER A 470 -30.12 55.98 5.35
C SER A 470 -30.95 57.19 4.93
N GLN A 471 -32.19 56.94 4.49
CA GLN A 471 -33.24 57.94 4.52
C GLN A 471 -34.14 57.66 5.71
N GLN A 472 -34.39 58.74 6.44
CA GLN A 472 -35.14 58.91 7.68
C GLN A 472 -36.50 58.20 7.66
N LEU A 473 -36.94 57.72 8.81
CA LEU A 473 -38.29 57.98 9.37
C LEU A 473 -38.33 57.61 10.86
N ASN A 474 -38.96 58.51 11.62
CA ASN A 474 -39.06 58.57 13.07
C ASN A 474 -40.02 57.53 13.66
N GLY A 475 -39.79 57.11 14.92
CA GLY A 475 -40.87 56.87 15.88
C GLY A 475 -40.92 55.50 16.59
N ASN A 476 -40.34 55.48 17.80
CA ASN A 476 -40.76 54.78 19.03
C ASN A 476 -40.63 53.24 19.20
N ASP A 477 -39.73 52.91 20.13
CA ASP A 477 -39.78 51.89 21.18
C ASP A 477 -40.18 50.44 20.85
N SER A 478 -39.16 49.64 20.57
CA SER A 478 -39.00 48.33 21.20
C SER A 478 -37.52 47.90 21.20
N ILE A 479 -37.06 47.42 22.34
CA ILE A 479 -35.70 46.89 22.54
C ILE A 479 -35.52 45.69 21.60
N SER A 480 -34.75 45.89 20.53
CA SER A 480 -34.28 44.81 19.67
C SER A 480 -32.95 44.28 20.22
N ILE A 481 -32.97 43.00 20.57
CA ILE A 481 -31.81 42.17 20.88
C ILE A 481 -30.82 42.28 19.71
N PRO A 482 -29.50 42.44 19.94
CA PRO A 482 -28.54 42.52 18.85
C PRO A 482 -28.56 41.20 18.06
N ILE A 483 -29.10 41.26 16.85
CA ILE A 483 -29.01 40.17 15.88
C ILE A 483 -27.52 40.01 15.57
N SER A 484 -26.98 38.87 16.00
CA SER A 484 -25.64 38.38 15.71
C SER A 484 -25.27 38.64 14.25
N ARG A 485 -24.10 39.28 14.04
CA ARG A 485 -23.43 39.43 12.74
C ARG A 485 -23.53 38.11 11.97
N GLN A 486 -24.34 38.07 10.91
CA GLN A 486 -24.31 36.95 9.97
C GLN A 486 -22.92 36.96 9.34
N GLN A 487 -22.15 35.88 9.51
CA GLN A 487 -20.92 35.67 8.74
C GLN A 487 -21.31 35.68 7.25
N GLU A 488 -20.78 36.66 6.51
CA GLU A 488 -20.97 36.72 5.06
C GLU A 488 -20.32 35.48 4.42
N SER A 489 -21.09 34.77 3.59
CA SER A 489 -20.66 33.53 2.95
C SER A 489 -20.32 33.79 1.49
N GLY A 490 -19.22 33.18 1.01
CA GLY A 490 -18.91 33.14 -0.42
C GLY A 490 -19.79 32.11 -1.14
N ILE A 491 -19.78 32.11 -2.47
CA ILE A 491 -20.55 31.19 -3.32
C ILE A 491 -19.60 30.48 -4.29
N ILE A 492 -19.71 29.16 -4.40
CA ILE A 492 -19.03 28.32 -5.40
C ILE A 492 -20.06 27.79 -6.37
N ARG A 493 -19.79 27.93 -7.67
CA ARG A 493 -20.57 27.33 -8.76
C ARG A 493 -19.89 26.06 -9.23
N TYR A 494 -20.64 24.98 -9.38
CA TYR A 494 -20.13 23.68 -9.80
C TYR A 494 -21.10 22.98 -10.75
N VAL A 495 -20.63 21.93 -11.42
CA VAL A 495 -21.46 21.09 -12.28
C VAL A 495 -21.52 19.69 -11.67
N TRP A 496 -22.74 19.21 -11.44
CA TRP A 496 -23.01 17.86 -10.92
C TRP A 496 -24.03 17.18 -11.83
N ASN A 497 -23.69 16.00 -12.37
CA ASN A 497 -24.55 15.26 -13.31
C ASN A 497 -25.09 16.15 -14.45
N GLU A 498 -24.20 16.88 -15.13
CA GLU A 498 -24.52 17.82 -16.23
C GLU A 498 -25.40 19.02 -15.84
N THR A 499 -25.76 19.16 -14.57
CA THR A 499 -26.57 20.26 -14.05
C THR A 499 -25.69 21.29 -13.35
N LYS A 500 -25.84 22.57 -13.67
CA LYS A 500 -25.16 23.67 -12.99
C LYS A 500 -25.82 23.93 -11.64
N ALA A 501 -25.04 23.95 -10.57
CA ALA A 501 -25.49 24.21 -9.20
C ALA A 501 -24.54 25.21 -8.51
N SER A 502 -24.99 25.76 -7.37
CA SER A 502 -24.16 26.63 -6.53
C SER A 502 -24.30 26.27 -5.05
N ILE A 503 -23.25 26.51 -4.27
CA ILE A 503 -23.21 26.25 -2.82
C ILE A 503 -22.48 27.39 -2.09
N GLN A 504 -22.92 27.71 -0.88
CA GLN A 504 -22.28 28.74 -0.04
C GLN A 504 -21.04 28.18 0.66
N PHE A 505 -20.06 29.00 1.03
CA PHE A 505 -18.94 28.59 1.89
C PHE A 505 -18.55 29.71 2.86
N LEU A 506 -18.04 29.35 4.03
CA LEU A 506 -17.57 30.33 5.02
C LEU A 506 -16.04 30.43 4.98
N SER A 507 -15.50 31.57 5.43
CA SER A 507 -14.06 31.77 5.54
C SER A 507 -13.38 30.77 6.49
N THR A 508 -14.11 30.25 7.48
CA THR A 508 -13.67 29.19 8.40
C THR A 508 -13.49 27.82 7.74
N ASN A 509 -14.08 27.61 6.56
CA ASN A 509 -14.05 26.34 5.84
C ASN A 509 -12.93 26.27 4.80
N ILE A 510 -12.03 27.27 4.76
CA ILE A 510 -10.88 27.33 3.86
C ILE A 510 -9.68 26.67 4.54
N SER A 511 -9.16 25.59 3.96
CA SER A 511 -8.14 24.73 4.60
C SER A 511 -6.70 25.22 4.44
N ASN A 512 -6.38 26.05 3.44
CA ASN A 512 -5.00 26.44 3.09
C ASN A 512 -4.59 27.87 3.50
N THR A 513 -5.31 28.51 4.45
CA THR A 513 -5.15 29.91 4.94
C THR A 513 -5.05 31.03 3.88
N SER A 514 -5.06 30.68 2.60
CA SER A 514 -5.08 31.57 1.45
C SER A 514 -6.50 32.09 1.24
N ALA A 515 -6.68 33.41 1.19
CA ALA A 515 -7.95 34.00 0.75
C ALA A 515 -8.32 33.48 -0.65
N LEU A 516 -9.60 33.13 -0.83
CA LEU A 516 -10.18 32.71 -2.11
C LEU A 516 -10.87 33.90 -2.76
N TYR A 517 -10.74 34.02 -4.08
CA TYR A 517 -11.28 35.13 -4.85
C TYR A 517 -12.24 34.66 -5.94
N CYS A 518 -13.12 35.55 -6.40
CA CYS A 518 -13.99 35.29 -7.54
C CYS A 518 -13.19 34.78 -8.76
N GLY A 519 -13.63 33.65 -9.31
CA GLY A 519 -13.01 32.96 -10.44
C GLY A 519 -12.08 31.82 -10.05
N ASP A 520 -11.61 31.75 -8.79
CA ASP A 520 -10.69 30.68 -8.37
C ASP A 520 -11.32 29.30 -8.54
N LYS A 521 -10.53 28.37 -9.09
CA LYS A 521 -10.94 26.98 -9.19
C LYS A 521 -10.61 26.30 -7.87
N VAL A 522 -11.65 25.79 -7.23
CA VAL A 522 -11.57 25.22 -5.89
C VAL A 522 -12.08 23.79 -5.91
N GLU A 523 -11.45 22.93 -5.11
CA GLU A 523 -12.00 21.65 -4.72
C GLU A 523 -12.64 21.86 -3.36
N PHE A 524 -13.87 21.43 -3.22
CA PHE A 524 -14.63 21.55 -1.99
C PHE A 524 -15.38 20.25 -1.73
N GLY A 525 -15.72 20.08 -0.47
CA GLY A 525 -16.60 19.03 -0.01
C GLY A 525 -18.06 19.44 -0.02
N LEU A 526 -18.89 18.58 -0.58
CA LEU A 526 -20.33 18.68 -0.50
C LEU A 526 -20.87 17.58 0.42
N ILE A 527 -21.44 17.97 1.56
CA ILE A 527 -22.06 17.06 2.53
C ILE A 527 -23.58 17.12 2.33
N SER A 528 -24.23 15.97 2.18
CA SER A 528 -25.69 15.88 2.07
C SER A 528 -26.37 16.52 3.28
N GLY A 529 -27.15 17.58 3.06
CA GLY A 529 -27.84 18.34 4.12
C GLY A 529 -27.07 19.55 4.66
N SER A 530 -25.81 19.75 4.28
CA SER A 530 -25.06 20.96 4.63
C SER A 530 -25.48 22.15 3.77
N LYS A 531 -25.63 23.32 4.41
CA LYS A 531 -25.83 24.60 3.71
C LYS A 531 -24.52 25.18 3.16
N PHE A 532 -23.38 24.69 3.64
CA PHE A 532 -22.06 25.22 3.32
C PHE A 532 -21.13 24.14 2.77
N ALA A 533 -20.27 24.52 1.83
CA ALA A 533 -19.17 23.71 1.35
C ALA A 533 -18.09 23.59 2.44
N THR A 534 -17.56 22.38 2.59
CA THR A 534 -16.52 22.05 3.56
C THR A 534 -15.17 21.90 2.88
N ASN A 535 -14.08 22.04 3.64
CA ASN A 535 -12.70 21.87 3.18
C ASN A 535 -12.43 22.50 1.80
N VAL A 536 -12.80 23.77 1.65
CA VAL A 536 -12.58 24.48 0.39
C VAL A 536 -11.08 24.71 0.22
N THR A 537 -10.53 24.02 -0.77
CA THR A 537 -9.12 24.03 -1.15
C THR A 537 -8.98 24.71 -2.50
N LEU A 538 -7.98 25.57 -2.63
CA LEU A 538 -7.62 26.17 -3.90
C LEU A 538 -6.89 25.13 -4.77
N ILE A 539 -7.40 24.87 -5.98
CA ILE A 539 -6.75 24.02 -6.99
C ILE A 539 -5.88 24.89 -7.91
N GLU A 540 -6.50 25.92 -8.48
CA GLU A 540 -5.91 26.76 -9.51
C GLU A 540 -6.41 28.19 -9.28
N ARG A 541 -5.47 29.11 -9.05
CA ARG A 541 -5.82 30.53 -8.93
C ARG A 541 -6.23 31.03 -10.30
N ASN A 542 -7.38 31.71 -10.38
CA ASN A 542 -7.75 32.44 -11.58
C ASN A 542 -7.05 33.80 -11.57
N ARG A 543 -5.72 33.73 -11.66
CA ARG A 543 -4.86 34.90 -11.64
C ARG A 543 -4.26 35.13 -13.00
N VAL A 544 -4.64 36.25 -13.55
CA VAL A 544 -4.15 36.78 -14.81
C VAL A 544 -2.95 37.66 -14.50
N HIS A 545 -1.97 37.61 -15.39
CA HIS A 545 -0.82 38.51 -15.35
C HIS A 545 -1.04 39.64 -16.36
N GLY A 546 -0.50 40.81 -16.07
CA GLY A 546 -0.61 41.95 -16.96
C GLY A 546 0.23 43.13 -16.52
N TRP A 547 0.12 44.21 -17.28
CA TRP A 547 0.82 45.46 -17.03
C TRP A 547 -0.15 46.60 -16.80
N ILE A 548 0.17 47.47 -15.85
CA ILE A 548 -0.61 48.68 -15.62
C ILE A 548 -0.46 49.61 -16.83
N ALA A 549 -1.50 49.69 -17.66
CA ALA A 549 -1.50 50.45 -18.90
C ALA A 549 -1.71 51.94 -18.65
N ILE A 550 -2.69 52.25 -17.79
CA ILE A 550 -3.19 53.61 -17.54
C ILE A 550 -3.61 53.75 -16.08
N ILE A 551 -3.32 54.89 -15.44
CA ILE A 551 -3.80 55.28 -14.10
C ILE A 551 -4.31 56.72 -14.18
N ARG A 552 -5.59 56.95 -13.83
CA ARG A 552 -6.19 58.30 -13.80
C ARG A 552 -7.38 58.37 -12.84
N GLU A 553 -7.43 59.44 -12.04
CA GLU A 553 -8.60 59.79 -11.21
C GLU A 553 -9.11 58.65 -10.30
N GLY A 554 -8.18 57.83 -9.76
CA GLY A 554 -8.49 56.71 -8.86
C GLY A 554 -8.94 55.41 -9.56
N LYS A 555 -9.00 55.42 -10.90
CA LYS A 555 -9.22 54.24 -11.75
C LYS A 555 -8.01 53.97 -12.62
N GLY A 556 -7.91 52.77 -13.16
CA GLY A 556 -6.88 52.43 -14.13
C GLY A 556 -7.29 51.28 -15.04
N PHE A 557 -6.40 50.95 -15.96
CA PHE A 557 -6.58 49.86 -16.92
C PHE A 557 -5.34 48.98 -16.94
N ILE A 558 -5.55 47.67 -17.08
CA ILE A 558 -4.50 46.66 -17.19
C ILE A 558 -4.50 46.07 -18.60
N GLU A 559 -3.30 45.95 -19.16
CA GLU A 559 -2.99 45.21 -20.37
C GLU A 559 -2.71 43.74 -20.00
N GLU A 560 -3.54 42.81 -20.46
CA GLU A 560 -3.36 41.38 -20.20
C GLU A 560 -2.19 40.78 -21.01
N TYR A 561 -1.54 39.78 -20.40
CA TYR A 561 -0.37 39.05 -20.91
C TYR A 561 -0.52 38.43 -22.33
N ASN A 562 -1.72 38.01 -22.74
CA ASN A 562 -1.94 37.08 -23.85
C ASN A 562 -2.63 37.65 -25.12
N THR A 563 -2.84 38.97 -25.21
CA THR A 563 -3.68 39.53 -26.29
C THR A 563 -2.88 40.49 -27.15
N THR A 564 -2.67 40.15 -28.43
CA THR A 564 -1.68 40.84 -29.28
C THR A 564 -2.24 41.93 -30.20
N ASN A 565 -3.56 41.98 -30.46
CA ASN A 565 -4.14 42.96 -31.39
C ASN A 565 -5.46 43.64 -30.94
N ASN A 566 -6.32 42.96 -30.18
CA ASN A 566 -7.57 43.51 -29.66
C ASN A 566 -7.63 43.30 -28.14
N ILE A 567 -6.97 44.17 -27.38
CA ILE A 567 -6.95 44.07 -25.92
C ILE A 567 -8.19 44.78 -25.39
N GLU A 568 -9.17 44.02 -24.89
CA GLU A 568 -10.24 44.62 -24.10
C GLU A 568 -9.63 45.18 -22.81
N PRO A 569 -9.86 46.47 -22.50
CA PRO A 569 -9.18 47.11 -21.39
C PRO A 569 -9.79 46.62 -20.06
N ILE A 570 -8.98 45.98 -19.22
CA ILE A 570 -9.42 45.46 -17.92
C ILE A 570 -9.37 46.60 -16.90
N VAL A 571 -10.53 47.02 -16.40
CA VAL A 571 -10.69 48.18 -15.52
C VAL A 571 -10.31 47.81 -14.08
N PHE A 572 -9.58 48.67 -13.37
CA PHE A 572 -9.41 48.55 -11.93
C PHE A 572 -9.66 49.86 -11.20
N THR A 573 -9.97 49.75 -9.91
CA THR A 573 -9.98 50.89 -8.99
C THR A 573 -8.73 50.80 -8.12
N ILE A 574 -8.15 51.93 -7.72
CA ILE A 574 -6.92 51.92 -6.90
C ILE A 574 -7.10 51.20 -5.55
N ASN A 575 -8.35 51.14 -5.06
CA ASN A 575 -8.72 50.39 -3.86
C ASN A 575 -8.68 48.86 -4.05
N SER A 576 -8.66 48.38 -5.30
CA SER A 576 -8.60 46.95 -5.63
C SER A 576 -7.19 46.36 -5.43
N PHE A 577 -6.21 47.17 -5.04
CA PHE A 577 -4.83 46.76 -4.81
C PHE A 577 -4.62 46.32 -3.35
N THR A 578 -4.09 45.12 -3.17
CA THR A 578 -3.96 44.47 -1.85
C THR A 578 -2.49 44.35 -1.45
N GLY A 579 -1.88 45.43 -0.98
CA GLY A 579 -0.48 45.40 -0.54
C GLY A 579 -0.11 46.58 0.35
N ASP A 580 0.69 46.33 1.39
CA ASP A 580 1.14 47.33 2.36
C ASP A 580 1.99 48.41 1.67
N GLY A 581 1.39 49.56 1.37
CA GLY A 581 2.09 50.81 1.06
C GLY A 581 2.88 50.87 -0.25
N THR A 582 2.76 49.89 -1.16
CA THR A 582 3.47 49.93 -2.45
C THR A 582 2.77 50.86 -3.44
N GLN A 583 3.47 51.89 -3.91
CA GLN A 583 2.98 52.75 -5.01
C GLN A 583 2.94 51.95 -6.32
N ILE A 584 1.84 52.10 -7.06
CA ILE A 584 1.63 51.51 -8.39
C ILE A 584 2.02 52.56 -9.43
N ASP A 585 2.89 52.18 -10.36
CA ASP A 585 3.32 52.99 -11.47
C ASP A 585 2.89 52.40 -12.81
N LEU A 586 2.85 53.25 -13.84
CA LEU A 586 2.63 52.81 -15.21
C LEU A 586 3.66 51.73 -15.60
N GLY A 587 3.21 50.71 -16.33
CA GLY A 587 4.00 49.57 -16.79
C GLY A 587 4.57 48.69 -15.67
N ASP A 588 4.04 48.77 -14.45
CA ASP A 588 4.29 47.76 -13.43
C ASP A 588 3.63 46.44 -13.81
N GLU A 589 4.30 45.33 -13.53
CA GLU A 589 3.76 43.99 -13.68
C GLU A 589 2.88 43.66 -12.48
N VAL A 590 1.66 43.19 -12.77
CA VAL A 590 0.67 42.85 -11.77
C VAL A 590 0.04 41.49 -12.03
N GLU A 591 -0.33 40.83 -10.94
CA GLU A 591 -1.12 39.61 -10.91
C GLU A 591 -2.47 39.93 -10.27
N PHE A 592 -3.58 39.56 -10.90
CA PHE A 592 -4.93 39.97 -10.51
C PHE A 592 -6.00 38.96 -10.91
N SER A 593 -7.16 39.01 -10.27
CA SER A 593 -8.34 38.23 -10.67
C SER A 593 -9.25 39.07 -11.56
N VAL A 594 -9.81 38.48 -12.62
CA VAL A 594 -10.74 39.16 -13.54
C VAL A 594 -12.18 38.76 -13.24
N ARG A 595 -13.06 39.75 -13.13
CA ARG A 595 -14.49 39.60 -13.01
C ARG A 595 -15.21 40.30 -14.15
N GLN A 596 -16.21 39.65 -14.74
CA GLN A 596 -17.05 40.26 -15.77
C GLN A 596 -18.32 40.83 -15.12
N VAL A 597 -18.49 42.15 -15.18
CA VAL A 597 -19.69 42.85 -14.67
C VAL A 597 -20.32 43.62 -15.82
N SER A 598 -21.57 43.30 -16.15
CA SER A 598 -22.35 43.99 -17.20
C SER A 598 -21.58 44.18 -18.52
N ASN A 599 -20.91 43.12 -18.97
CA ASN A 599 -20.10 43.08 -20.20
C ASN A 599 -18.77 43.87 -20.17
N ARG A 600 -18.25 44.22 -18.98
CA ARG A 600 -16.90 44.79 -18.80
C ARG A 600 -16.05 43.91 -17.91
N LEU A 601 -14.74 43.86 -18.19
CA LEU A 601 -13.76 43.16 -17.38
C LEU A 601 -13.22 44.09 -16.29
N ILE A 602 -13.33 43.67 -15.03
CA ILE A 602 -12.86 44.40 -13.86
C ILE A 602 -11.79 43.55 -13.17
N ALA A 603 -10.64 44.15 -12.86
CA ALA A 603 -9.58 43.53 -12.10
C ALA A 603 -9.72 43.81 -10.60
N GLU A 604 -9.58 42.74 -9.82
CA GLU A 604 -9.66 42.71 -8.36
C GLU A 604 -8.44 42.02 -7.77
N ASN A 605 -8.18 42.26 -6.48
CA ASN A 605 -7.10 41.62 -5.72
C ASN A 605 -5.73 41.75 -6.40
N ILE A 606 -5.45 42.96 -6.87
CA ILE A 606 -4.28 43.27 -7.68
C ILE A 606 -3.06 43.27 -6.78
N LEU A 607 -2.06 42.46 -7.14
CA LEU A 607 -0.76 42.38 -6.50
C LEU A 607 0.33 42.81 -7.47
N LYS A 608 1.25 43.65 -7.00
CA LYS A 608 2.47 43.97 -7.75
C LYS A 608 3.44 42.81 -7.66
N VAL A 609 3.90 42.33 -8.81
CA VAL A 609 4.87 41.24 -8.91
C VAL A 609 6.26 41.82 -9.18
N THR A 610 7.29 41.24 -8.56
CA THR A 610 8.67 41.61 -8.83
C THR A 610 9.11 40.98 -10.16
N SER A 611 9.09 41.81 -11.20
CA SER A 611 9.64 41.62 -12.56
C SER A 611 10.34 40.27 -12.81
N THR A 612 9.64 39.34 -13.46
CA THR A 612 10.27 38.12 -14.05
C THR A 612 10.35 38.18 -15.58
N ILE A 613 10.10 39.35 -16.17
CA ILE A 613 9.95 39.52 -17.62
C ILE A 613 11.30 39.52 -18.33
N ASN A 614 11.70 38.36 -18.82
CA ASN A 614 12.67 38.24 -19.90
C ASN A 614 12.31 37.15 -20.95
N SER A 615 11.05 36.70 -21.06
CA SER A 615 10.77 35.42 -21.77
C SER A 615 9.61 35.39 -22.78
N PHE A 616 9.25 36.52 -23.38
CA PHE A 616 7.99 36.56 -24.16
C PHE A 616 8.03 37.21 -25.52
N TYR A 617 8.91 38.19 -25.69
CA TYR A 617 9.15 38.83 -26.97
C TYR A 617 10.63 38.73 -27.30
N SER A 618 10.93 38.40 -28.55
CA SER A 618 12.26 38.55 -29.11
C SER A 618 12.39 39.95 -29.72
N ILE A 619 13.24 40.78 -29.13
CA ILE A 619 13.48 42.14 -29.64
C ILE A 619 14.49 42.04 -30.78
N LEU A 620 14.10 42.51 -31.96
CA LEU A 620 15.02 42.61 -33.09
C LEU A 620 16.07 43.70 -32.80
N PRO A 621 17.35 43.48 -33.15
CA PRO A 621 18.44 44.38 -32.78
C PRO A 621 18.39 45.73 -33.53
N THR A 622 17.64 45.80 -34.63
CA THR A 622 17.54 47.01 -35.45
C THR A 622 16.61 48.04 -34.83
N THR A 623 17.08 49.28 -34.74
CA THR A 623 16.27 50.44 -34.38
C THR A 623 15.75 51.11 -35.65
N TYR A 624 14.47 51.44 -35.67
CA TYR A 624 13.78 52.09 -36.78
C TYR A 624 13.34 53.48 -36.36
N ARG A 625 13.24 54.37 -37.35
CA ARG A 625 12.59 55.66 -37.20
C ARG A 625 11.11 55.53 -37.54
N GLY A 626 10.26 56.24 -36.84
CA GLY A 626 8.82 56.21 -37.05
C GLY A 626 8.13 57.51 -36.69
N ARG A 627 6.84 57.55 -37.02
CA ARG A 627 5.91 58.63 -36.72
C ARG A 627 4.72 58.07 -35.95
N VAL A 628 4.35 58.67 -34.83
CA VAL A 628 3.17 58.30 -34.07
C VAL A 628 1.92 58.63 -34.90
N LEU A 629 1.12 57.61 -35.25
CA LEU A 629 -0.16 57.79 -35.94
C LEU A 629 -1.30 58.04 -34.95
N SER A 630 -1.39 57.17 -33.94
CA SER A 630 -2.37 57.30 -32.85
C SER A 630 -1.65 57.08 -31.52
N PRO A 631 -1.64 58.06 -30.60
CA PRO A 631 -1.14 57.84 -29.25
C PRO A 631 -2.14 57.05 -28.41
N ILE A 632 -1.68 56.47 -27.30
CA ILE A 632 -2.53 55.83 -26.28
C ILE A 632 -3.47 56.91 -25.70
N ARG A 633 -4.78 56.68 -25.73
CA ARG A 633 -5.81 57.66 -25.32
C ARG A 633 -6.86 57.03 -24.41
N LEU A 634 -7.31 57.80 -23.41
CA LEU A 634 -8.64 57.58 -22.81
C LEU A 634 -9.64 58.48 -23.52
N THR A 635 -10.70 57.92 -24.09
CA THR A 635 -11.85 58.75 -24.46
C THR A 635 -12.71 59.02 -23.22
N ASN A 636 -13.52 60.08 -23.23
CA ASN A 636 -14.40 60.43 -22.08
C ASN A 636 -15.64 59.52 -22.00
N THR A 637 -16.01 58.91 -23.13
CA THR A 637 -16.87 57.72 -23.20
C THR A 637 -16.06 56.55 -22.67
N ASP A 638 -16.66 55.55 -22.04
CA ASP A 638 -15.96 54.42 -21.42
C ASP A 638 -15.08 53.54 -22.37
N GLU A 639 -14.81 54.00 -23.58
CA GLU A 639 -13.89 53.43 -24.56
C GLU A 639 -12.46 53.94 -24.28
N CYS A 640 -11.56 53.04 -23.90
CA CYS A 640 -10.14 53.36 -23.73
C CYS A 640 -9.31 52.60 -24.77
N GLU A 641 -8.52 53.34 -25.55
CA GLU A 641 -7.54 52.77 -26.47
C GLU A 641 -6.21 52.63 -25.73
N ILE A 642 -5.98 51.47 -25.12
CA ILE A 642 -4.74 51.15 -24.41
C ILE A 642 -3.56 50.83 -25.36
N LEU A 643 -3.81 50.82 -26.68
CA LEU A 643 -2.81 50.59 -27.72
C LEU A 643 -2.68 51.81 -28.64
N GLY A 644 -1.45 52.29 -28.81
CA GLY A 644 -1.09 53.27 -29.82
C GLY A 644 -0.60 52.61 -31.12
N ARG A 645 -0.40 53.41 -32.17
CA ARG A 645 0.14 52.98 -33.47
C ARG A 645 1.27 53.89 -33.93
N ILE A 646 2.38 53.31 -34.34
CA ILE A 646 3.54 54.00 -34.94
C ILE A 646 3.70 53.51 -36.37
N GLN A 647 3.85 54.45 -37.31
CA GLN A 647 4.23 54.17 -38.68
C GLN A 647 5.75 54.20 -38.81
N LYS A 648 6.33 53.12 -39.32
CA LYS A 648 7.75 53.10 -39.69
C LYS A 648 7.99 54.05 -40.86
N LEU A 649 9.06 54.83 -40.79
CA LEU A 649 9.54 55.65 -41.90
C LEU A 649 10.61 54.87 -42.67
N THR A 650 10.55 54.90 -43.99
CA THR A 650 11.63 54.42 -44.86
C THR A 650 12.78 55.45 -44.91
N ASP A 651 13.92 55.05 -45.45
CA ASP A 651 15.08 55.94 -45.62
C ASP A 651 14.76 57.16 -46.51
N ASP A 652 13.80 57.02 -47.43
CA ASP A 652 13.31 58.07 -48.32
C ASP A 652 12.22 58.96 -47.68
N GLY A 653 11.89 58.72 -46.40
CA GLY A 653 10.83 59.45 -45.68
C GLY A 653 9.40 59.07 -46.09
N THR A 654 9.23 58.00 -46.88
CA THR A 654 7.91 57.49 -47.26
C THR A 654 7.29 56.66 -46.12
N PRO A 655 5.95 56.67 -45.99
CA PRO A 655 5.24 55.91 -44.97
C PRO A 655 5.36 54.40 -45.22
N GLY A 656 5.97 53.67 -44.29
CA GLY A 656 6.08 52.21 -44.29
C GLY A 656 4.99 51.52 -43.47
N GLU A 657 5.26 50.28 -43.07
CA GLU A 657 4.38 49.47 -42.20
C GLU A 657 4.10 50.17 -40.86
N PHE A 658 2.92 49.91 -40.29
CA PHE A 658 2.57 50.37 -38.94
C PHE A 658 2.67 49.23 -37.93
N TYR A 659 3.03 49.59 -36.69
CA TYR A 659 3.14 48.67 -35.57
C TYR A 659 2.35 49.23 -34.38
N THR A 660 1.66 48.36 -33.66
CA THR A 660 0.99 48.71 -32.40
C THR A 660 2.03 48.83 -31.28
N TYR A 661 1.74 49.66 -30.28
CA TYR A 661 2.54 49.75 -29.06
C TYR A 661 1.67 49.99 -27.85
N SER A 662 2.12 49.53 -26.69
CA SER A 662 1.52 49.84 -25.40
C SER A 662 2.48 50.65 -24.53
N ILE A 663 2.06 51.03 -23.31
CA ILE A 663 2.91 51.78 -22.39
C ILE A 663 4.21 51.04 -22.05
N THR A 664 4.20 49.70 -22.12
CA THR A 664 5.39 48.85 -21.89
C THR A 664 6.46 49.05 -22.96
N GLY A 665 6.05 49.43 -24.18
CA GLY A 665 6.96 49.73 -25.27
C GLY A 665 7.62 51.09 -25.15
N VAL A 666 7.10 52.00 -24.31
CA VAL A 666 7.62 53.36 -24.17
C VAL A 666 8.71 53.40 -23.10
N LYS A 667 9.93 53.82 -23.47
CA LYS A 667 11.08 53.81 -22.56
C LYS A 667 10.89 54.77 -21.37
N ASN A 668 10.41 55.98 -21.63
CA ASN A 668 10.01 56.93 -20.60
C ASN A 668 8.49 56.91 -20.43
N LYS A 669 8.01 56.13 -19.46
CA LYS A 669 6.57 55.90 -19.24
C LYS A 669 5.76 57.15 -18.85
N ARG A 670 6.42 58.23 -18.44
CA ARG A 670 5.76 59.49 -18.10
C ARG A 670 5.61 60.42 -19.31
N MET A 671 6.31 60.14 -20.40
CA MET A 671 6.36 60.99 -21.59
C MET A 671 5.01 61.02 -22.31
N ILE A 672 4.62 62.20 -22.78
CA ILE A 672 3.43 62.37 -23.61
C ILE A 672 3.81 62.27 -25.10
N LEU A 673 3.28 61.24 -25.76
CA LEU A 673 3.33 61.09 -27.22
C LEU A 673 2.08 61.71 -27.85
N LEU A 674 2.28 62.52 -28.87
CA LEU A 674 1.26 63.20 -29.66
C LEU A 674 1.21 62.65 -31.08
N PRO A 675 0.08 62.80 -31.79
CA PRO A 675 0.03 62.47 -33.21
C PRO A 675 1.12 63.25 -33.97
N ASN A 676 1.79 62.56 -34.89
CA ASN A 676 2.88 63.06 -35.72
C ASN A 676 4.25 63.22 -35.04
N ASP A 677 4.40 62.82 -33.79
CA ASP A 677 5.70 62.78 -33.15
C ASP A 677 6.66 61.84 -33.86
N LEU A 678 7.92 62.27 -33.99
CA LEU A 678 9.00 61.47 -34.52
C LEU A 678 9.65 60.67 -33.39
N VAL A 679 9.69 59.36 -33.56
CA VAL A 679 10.17 58.42 -32.55
C VAL A 679 11.19 57.45 -33.16
N THR A 680 12.08 56.94 -32.32
CA THR A 680 12.88 55.75 -32.62
C THR A 680 12.33 54.58 -31.82
N PHE A 681 12.31 53.39 -32.42
CA PHE A 681 11.76 52.19 -31.79
C PHE A 681 12.41 50.92 -32.35
N SER A 682 12.38 49.85 -31.57
CA SER A 682 12.73 48.49 -32.01
C SER A 682 11.46 47.68 -32.25
N ILE A 683 11.55 46.62 -33.05
CA ILE A 683 10.42 45.71 -33.29
C ILE A 683 10.58 44.50 -32.38
N ALA A 684 9.56 44.21 -31.58
CA ALA A 684 9.43 42.98 -30.80
C ALA A 684 8.55 41.98 -31.54
N VAL A 685 8.98 40.71 -31.59
CA VAL A 685 8.22 39.60 -32.18
C VAL A 685 7.75 38.67 -31.07
N GLY A 686 6.43 38.50 -30.96
CA GLY A 686 5.77 37.61 -30.01
C GLY A 686 5.79 36.14 -30.46
N ARG A 687 5.35 35.22 -29.59
CA ARG A 687 5.26 33.78 -29.89
C ARG A 687 4.26 33.44 -30.99
N ASP A 688 3.24 34.27 -31.16
CA ASP A 688 2.23 34.20 -32.22
C ASP A 688 2.69 34.88 -33.52
N TYR A 689 3.97 35.23 -33.64
CA TYR A 689 4.55 35.99 -34.73
C TYR A 689 4.00 37.41 -34.90
N SER A 690 3.22 37.91 -33.93
CA SER A 690 2.81 39.31 -33.91
C SER A 690 4.01 40.23 -33.74
N LYS A 691 3.97 41.40 -34.41
CA LYS A 691 5.03 42.41 -34.36
C LYS A 691 4.50 43.67 -33.69
N ARG A 692 5.20 44.15 -32.67
CA ARG A 692 4.88 45.40 -31.96
C ARG A 692 6.09 46.30 -31.79
N ALA A 693 5.87 47.60 -31.65
CA ALA A 693 6.92 48.58 -31.40
C ALA A 693 7.26 48.64 -29.90
N VAL A 694 8.56 48.56 -29.58
CA VAL A 694 9.12 48.63 -28.23
C VAL A 694 10.34 49.55 -28.19
N ASN A 695 10.87 49.85 -27.01
CA ASN A 695 11.99 50.78 -26.83
C ASN A 695 11.74 52.14 -27.51
N ILE A 696 10.50 52.64 -27.43
CA ILE A 696 10.08 53.86 -28.08
C ILE A 696 10.67 55.05 -27.34
N ILE A 697 11.40 55.88 -28.07
CA ILE A 697 12.05 57.10 -27.59
C ILE A 697 11.64 58.24 -28.53
N LEU A 698 11.15 59.33 -27.97
CA LEU A 698 10.83 60.54 -28.72
C LEU A 698 12.13 61.24 -29.14
N GLU A 699 12.28 61.56 -30.43
CA GLU A 699 13.52 62.19 -30.93
C GLU A 699 13.73 63.61 -30.34
N ASN A 700 12.63 64.33 -30.05
CA ASN A 700 12.68 65.65 -29.46
C ASN A 700 11.77 65.73 -28.22
N GLU A 701 12.38 65.55 -27.04
CA GLU A 701 11.67 65.54 -25.76
C GLU A 701 11.20 66.93 -25.32
N MET A 702 11.78 68.01 -25.85
CA MET A 702 11.45 69.39 -25.52
C MET A 702 10.31 69.91 -26.41
N ARG A 703 9.23 70.34 -25.77
CA ARG A 703 8.05 70.95 -26.40
C ARG A 703 8.09 72.45 -26.26
N LYS A 704 7.50 73.15 -27.24
CA LYS A 704 7.33 74.60 -27.22
C LYS A 704 5.87 74.95 -26.94
N GLY A 705 5.63 75.98 -26.15
CA GLY A 705 4.29 76.48 -25.86
C GLY A 705 4.31 77.90 -25.30
N LYS A 706 3.11 78.48 -25.16
CA LYS A 706 2.94 79.84 -24.61
C LYS A 706 2.28 79.77 -23.25
N ILE A 707 2.80 80.52 -22.28
CA ILE A 707 2.18 80.63 -20.97
C ILE A 707 0.81 81.31 -21.14
N ASP A 708 -0.27 80.64 -20.77
CA ASP A 708 -1.62 81.20 -20.84
C ASP A 708 -1.93 82.02 -19.58
N THR A 709 -1.74 81.42 -18.41
CA THR A 709 -2.08 82.04 -17.13
C THR A 709 -1.08 81.64 -16.05
N VAL A 710 -0.64 82.59 -15.22
CA VAL A 710 0.13 82.32 -13.99
C VAL A 710 -0.68 82.85 -12.80
N LYS A 711 -0.91 81.99 -11.79
CA LYS A 711 -1.69 82.30 -10.59
C LYS A 711 -0.96 81.79 -9.35
N GLY A 712 -0.34 82.69 -8.59
CA GLY A 712 0.42 82.32 -7.39
C GLY A 712 1.64 81.48 -7.74
N GLN A 713 1.76 80.29 -7.15
CA GLN A 713 2.91 79.38 -7.34
C GLN A 713 2.75 78.39 -8.51
N PHE A 714 1.70 78.51 -9.32
CA PHE A 714 1.45 77.62 -10.45
C PHE A 714 0.94 78.38 -11.68
N GLY A 715 1.00 77.73 -12.84
CA GLY A 715 0.48 78.28 -14.08
C GLY A 715 0.05 77.22 -15.09
N PHE A 716 -0.43 77.69 -16.23
CA PHE A 716 -0.90 76.88 -17.34
C PHE A 716 -0.24 77.34 -18.64
N ILE A 717 0.21 76.38 -19.45
CA ILE A 717 0.73 76.62 -20.81
C ILE A 717 -0.35 76.19 -21.81
N ASP A 718 -0.55 77.01 -22.82
CA ASP A 718 -1.32 76.66 -24.01
C ASP A 718 -0.47 75.71 -24.86
N PHE A 719 -0.79 74.42 -24.75
CA PHE A 719 -0.11 73.32 -25.41
C PHE A 719 -1.17 72.37 -25.94
N ALA A 720 -1.20 72.18 -27.26
CA ALA A 720 -2.20 71.37 -27.96
C ALA A 720 -1.99 69.85 -27.74
N CYS A 721 -2.05 69.42 -26.48
CA CYS A 721 -1.89 68.01 -26.08
C CYS A 721 -3.15 67.20 -26.40
N GLU A 722 -4.31 67.79 -26.19
CA GLU A 722 -5.65 67.28 -26.48
C GLU A 722 -6.53 68.49 -26.80
N GLU A 723 -7.48 68.37 -27.73
CA GLU A 723 -8.32 69.48 -28.20
C GLU A 723 -8.78 70.39 -27.05
N ASN A 724 -8.24 71.62 -27.00
CA ASN A 724 -8.52 72.67 -26.01
C ASN A 724 -8.09 72.45 -24.55
N LYS A 725 -7.12 71.58 -24.25
CA LYS A 725 -6.60 71.40 -22.88
C LYS A 725 -5.24 72.03 -22.64
N LYS A 726 -5.18 72.92 -21.64
CA LYS A 726 -3.95 73.57 -21.14
C LYS A 726 -3.15 72.62 -20.25
N ILE A 727 -1.81 72.70 -20.27
CA ILE A 727 -0.93 71.88 -19.43
C ILE A 727 -0.49 72.64 -18.18
N PHE A 728 -0.51 71.98 -17.01
CA PHE A 728 -0.19 72.58 -15.72
C PHE A 728 1.32 72.62 -15.45
N PHE A 729 1.82 73.66 -14.80
CA PHE A 729 3.17 73.66 -14.23
C PHE A 729 3.21 74.32 -12.84
N HIS A 730 4.17 73.88 -12.03
CA HIS A 730 4.48 74.53 -10.76
C HIS A 730 5.72 75.43 -10.91
N ASN A 731 5.79 76.55 -10.20
CA ASN A 731 6.89 77.51 -10.34
C ASN A 731 8.25 76.93 -9.94
N SER A 732 8.28 75.85 -9.13
CA SER A 732 9.50 75.11 -8.81
C SER A 732 10.13 74.41 -10.02
N GLU A 733 9.37 74.18 -11.09
CA GLU A 733 9.83 73.51 -12.32
C GLU A 733 10.45 74.49 -13.31
N VAL A 734 10.55 75.79 -12.98
CA VAL A 734 11.11 76.81 -13.86
C VAL A 734 12.63 76.90 -13.65
N ASP A 735 13.38 76.46 -14.66
CA ASP A 735 14.84 76.53 -14.67
C ASP A 735 15.28 78.01 -14.75
N GLY A 736 16.23 78.41 -13.90
CA GLY A 736 16.86 79.74 -13.95
C GLY A 736 16.20 80.83 -13.11
N GLY A 737 15.17 80.52 -12.30
CA GLY A 737 14.63 81.44 -11.28
C GLY A 737 13.91 82.68 -11.83
N PHE A 738 13.56 82.68 -13.12
CA PHE A 738 12.82 83.77 -13.75
C PHE A 738 11.33 83.66 -13.46
N GLU A 739 10.66 84.80 -13.21
CA GLU A 739 9.20 84.83 -13.13
C GLU A 739 8.59 84.77 -14.54
N LEU A 740 7.83 83.71 -14.82
CA LEU A 740 7.08 83.55 -16.06
C LEU A 740 5.79 84.39 -16.03
N ARG A 741 5.44 85.01 -17.16
CA ARG A 741 4.21 85.78 -17.34
C ARG A 741 3.36 85.20 -18.46
N ALA A 742 2.06 85.49 -18.42
CA ALA A 742 1.16 85.17 -19.52
C ALA A 742 1.68 85.79 -20.84
N GLY A 743 1.79 84.96 -21.87
CA GLY A 743 2.34 85.29 -23.18
C GLY A 743 3.80 84.85 -23.41
N ASP A 744 4.55 84.48 -22.37
CA ASP A 744 5.94 84.05 -22.52
C ASP A 744 6.04 82.72 -23.29
N GLU A 745 7.00 82.64 -24.21
CA GLU A 745 7.32 81.40 -24.93
C GLU A 745 8.32 80.58 -24.12
N VAL A 746 7.95 79.32 -23.90
CA VAL A 746 8.71 78.38 -23.09
C VAL A 746 8.94 77.07 -23.83
N GLU A 747 10.11 76.49 -23.60
CA GLU A 747 10.41 75.09 -23.85
C GLU A 747 10.29 74.28 -22.56
N PHE A 748 9.71 73.08 -22.64
CA PHE A 748 9.46 72.23 -21.47
C PHE A 748 9.32 70.76 -21.85
N TYR A 749 9.47 69.87 -20.86
CA TYR A 749 9.13 68.46 -21.04
C TYR A 749 7.66 68.24 -20.70
N ALA A 750 6.89 67.71 -21.66
CA ALA A 750 5.50 67.34 -21.44
C ALA A 750 5.41 65.92 -20.88
N GLN A 751 4.88 65.77 -19.67
CA GLN A 751 4.80 64.49 -18.97
C GLN A 751 3.48 64.34 -18.19
N TYR A 752 3.03 63.11 -17.92
CA TYR A 752 1.91 62.87 -17.01
C TYR A 752 2.39 62.83 -15.56
N ASN A 753 1.70 63.55 -14.68
CA ASN A 753 1.92 63.44 -13.24
C ASN A 753 1.36 62.10 -12.74
N GLN A 754 2.21 61.26 -12.15
CA GLN A 754 1.82 59.92 -11.67
C GLN A 754 0.70 59.93 -10.63
N LYS A 755 0.65 60.95 -9.76
CA LYS A 755 -0.36 61.00 -8.68
C LYS A 755 -1.74 61.42 -9.19
N THR A 756 -1.79 62.29 -10.19
CA THR A 756 -3.05 62.90 -10.64
C THR A 756 -3.50 62.40 -12.02
N GLY A 757 -2.62 61.76 -12.78
CA GLY A 757 -2.85 61.38 -14.18
C GLY A 757 -3.01 62.58 -15.11
N LYS A 758 -2.75 63.81 -14.63
CA LYS A 758 -2.92 65.05 -15.41
C LYS A 758 -1.62 65.44 -16.11
N PRO A 759 -1.69 66.00 -17.32
CA PRO A 759 -0.50 66.46 -18.03
C PRO A 759 0.12 67.64 -17.26
N CYS A 760 1.43 67.57 -17.05
CA CYS A 760 2.23 68.64 -16.47
C CYS A 760 3.51 68.91 -17.28
N ALA A 761 3.97 70.16 -17.21
CA ALA A 761 5.23 70.58 -17.78
C ALA A 761 6.31 70.58 -16.69
N SER A 762 7.50 70.08 -17.01
CA SER A 762 8.68 70.10 -16.15
C SER A 762 9.89 70.73 -16.85
N LYS A 763 10.84 71.24 -16.05
CA LYS A 763 12.05 71.95 -16.51
C LYS A 763 11.75 73.02 -17.56
N LEU A 764 10.86 73.96 -17.22
CA LEU A 764 10.47 75.05 -18.10
C LEU A 764 11.65 76.00 -18.32
N ARG A 765 11.90 76.35 -19.57
CA ARG A 765 12.93 77.30 -19.99
C ARG A 765 12.32 78.33 -20.92
N ARG A 766 12.55 79.61 -20.68
CA ARG A 766 12.06 80.66 -21.58
C ARG A 766 12.88 80.66 -22.88
N THR A 767 12.23 80.54 -24.03
CA THR A 767 12.89 80.56 -25.35
C THR A 767 13.11 81.96 -25.88
N ASN A 768 12.23 82.90 -25.52
CA ASN A 768 12.39 84.30 -25.90
C ASN A 768 13.28 85.05 -24.91
N ASN A 769 14.58 85.14 -25.24
CA ASN A 769 15.46 86.19 -24.73
C ASN A 769 15.25 87.49 -25.51
N LEU A 770 14.02 87.99 -25.58
CA LEU A 770 13.81 89.41 -25.84
C LEU A 770 14.06 90.14 -24.53
N GLN A 771 15.33 90.25 -24.15
CA GLN A 771 15.77 91.34 -23.29
C GLN A 771 15.26 92.62 -23.98
N ARG A 772 14.29 93.31 -23.37
CA ARG A 772 14.00 94.70 -23.74
C ARG A 772 15.36 95.40 -23.75
N PRO A 773 15.80 96.02 -24.86
CA PRO A 773 17.12 96.63 -24.91
C PRO A 773 17.24 97.61 -23.75
N ASP A 774 18.29 97.46 -22.94
CA ASP A 774 18.47 98.19 -21.67
C ASP A 774 18.30 99.71 -21.80
N ARG A 775 18.49 100.24 -23.02
CA ARG A 775 18.27 101.64 -23.39
C ARG A 775 16.88 102.19 -23.06
N LEU A 776 15.82 101.36 -23.07
CA LEU A 776 14.46 101.81 -22.72
C LEU A 776 14.20 101.83 -21.21
N ILE A 777 14.92 101.01 -20.44
CA ILE A 777 14.84 100.99 -18.97
C ILE A 777 15.57 102.21 -18.40
N THR A 778 16.66 102.65 -19.03
CA THR A 778 17.37 103.87 -18.63
C THR A 778 16.51 105.13 -18.83
N LYS A 779 15.72 105.21 -19.92
CA LYS A 779 14.80 106.34 -20.16
C LYS A 779 13.61 106.38 -19.21
N LEU A 780 13.10 105.22 -18.77
CA LEU A 780 11.99 105.15 -17.81
C LEU A 780 12.42 105.42 -16.36
N LYS A 781 13.70 105.26 -16.02
CA LYS A 781 14.25 105.63 -14.70
C LYS A 781 14.64 107.11 -14.58
N THR A 782 14.72 107.86 -15.69
CA THR A 782 15.11 109.28 -15.70
C THR A 782 13.94 110.25 -15.88
N VAL A 783 12.70 109.77 -15.99
CA VAL A 783 11.52 110.64 -16.09
C VAL A 783 10.80 110.62 -14.74
N ASN A 784 11.02 111.66 -13.94
CA ASN A 784 10.16 112.00 -12.80
C ASN A 784 8.76 112.31 -13.33
N ILE A 785 7.78 111.47 -13.01
CA ILE A 785 6.36 111.79 -13.18
C ILE A 785 5.85 112.15 -11.80
N ASP A 786 5.60 113.44 -11.60
CA ASP A 786 4.98 114.00 -10.41
C ASP A 786 3.65 113.31 -10.06
N GLU A 787 3.45 113.03 -8.78
CA GLU A 787 2.47 112.12 -8.18
C GLU A 787 0.98 112.51 -8.31
N ASN A 788 0.55 113.43 -9.18
CA ASN A 788 -0.83 113.97 -9.07
C ASN A 788 -1.73 113.96 -10.33
N LYS A 789 -1.39 113.28 -11.43
CA LYS A 789 -2.33 113.11 -12.58
C LYS A 789 -2.22 111.77 -13.33
N GLY A 790 -2.15 110.65 -12.62
CA GLY A 790 -2.21 109.31 -13.24
C GLY A 790 -3.62 108.70 -13.15
N GLN A 791 -4.20 108.30 -14.30
CA GLN A 791 -5.50 107.63 -14.36
C GLN A 791 -5.51 106.33 -13.52
N LYS A 792 -6.41 106.28 -12.52
CA LYS A 792 -6.62 105.10 -11.68
C LYS A 792 -7.56 104.14 -12.40
N LEU A 793 -7.03 103.06 -12.98
CA LEU A 793 -7.82 101.95 -13.51
C LEU A 793 -8.31 101.09 -12.34
N VAL A 794 -9.59 101.24 -11.99
CA VAL A 794 -10.29 100.33 -11.06
C VAL A 794 -11.00 99.27 -11.89
N ILE A 795 -10.52 98.02 -11.83
CA ILE A 795 -11.23 96.88 -12.42
C ILE A 795 -12.35 96.49 -11.45
N VAL A 796 -13.58 96.93 -11.74
CA VAL A 796 -14.78 96.41 -11.08
C VAL A 796 -15.09 95.05 -11.70
N ARG A 797 -15.04 93.98 -10.89
CA ARG A 797 -15.44 92.64 -11.33
C ARG A 797 -16.94 92.64 -11.63
N GLN A 798 -17.35 92.03 -12.75
CA GLN A 798 -18.76 91.74 -13.01
C GLN A 798 -19.33 90.88 -11.85
N PRO A 799 -20.53 91.19 -11.33
CA PRO A 799 -21.16 90.32 -10.33
C PRO A 799 -21.48 88.95 -10.94
N ARG A 800 -21.24 87.89 -10.16
CA ARG A 800 -21.59 86.51 -10.52
C ARG A 800 -23.09 86.40 -10.79
N ASN A 801 -23.45 85.56 -11.75
CA ASN A 801 -24.82 85.15 -12.03
C ASN A 801 -25.52 84.66 -10.75
N ALA A 802 -26.84 84.90 -10.70
CA ALA A 802 -27.71 84.72 -9.55
C ALA A 802 -27.93 83.24 -9.16
N ASP A 803 -27.99 82.99 -7.85
CA ASP A 803 -28.43 81.74 -7.25
C ASP A 803 -29.94 81.51 -7.51
N GLU A 804 -30.35 80.22 -7.57
CA GLU A 804 -31.66 79.69 -7.98
C GLU A 804 -32.89 80.15 -7.15
N LYS A 805 -32.80 81.20 -6.33
CA LYS A 805 -33.93 81.74 -5.53
C LYS A 805 -34.20 83.24 -5.64
N SER A 806 -33.55 83.99 -6.55
CA SER A 806 -33.93 85.38 -6.82
C SER A 806 -34.55 85.56 -8.20
N LYS A 807 -35.75 86.15 -8.25
CA LYS A 807 -36.44 86.56 -9.49
C LYS A 807 -35.48 87.36 -10.39
N GLY A 808 -35.34 86.92 -11.64
CA GLY A 808 -34.35 87.45 -12.59
C GLY A 808 -34.53 88.93 -12.95
N PHE A 809 -33.47 89.50 -13.52
CA PHE A 809 -33.51 90.83 -14.13
C PHE A 809 -34.22 90.75 -15.50
N ASN A 810 -35.50 91.11 -15.52
CA ASN A 810 -36.22 91.51 -16.72
C ASN A 810 -35.65 92.85 -17.20
N ASN A 811 -34.87 92.85 -18.28
CA ASN A 811 -34.73 94.00 -19.18
C ASN A 811 -34.20 93.52 -20.53
N ASN A 812 -35.07 93.54 -21.55
CA ASN A 812 -34.68 93.28 -22.93
C ASN A 812 -33.67 94.33 -23.40
N ARG A 813 -32.50 93.89 -23.83
CA ARG A 813 -31.52 94.78 -24.46
C ARG A 813 -31.95 95.03 -25.90
N ILE A 814 -32.32 96.28 -26.20
CA ILE A 814 -32.56 96.74 -27.58
C ILE A 814 -31.21 96.83 -28.28
N GLU A 815 -31.07 96.20 -29.45
CA GLU A 815 -29.87 96.28 -30.28
C GLU A 815 -29.62 97.72 -30.77
N ARG A 816 -28.36 98.15 -30.74
CA ARG A 816 -27.92 99.45 -31.29
C ARG A 816 -26.68 99.27 -32.15
N ALA A 817 -26.63 100.02 -33.25
CA ALA A 817 -25.53 100.00 -34.20
C ALA A 817 -24.26 100.65 -33.63
N PRO A 818 -23.06 100.13 -33.96
CA PRO A 818 -21.79 100.66 -33.49
C PRO A 818 -21.48 102.03 -34.10
N GLY A 819 -21.09 103.00 -33.27
CA GLY A 819 -20.56 104.31 -33.72
C GLY A 819 -21.09 105.57 -33.02
N VAL A 820 -22.05 105.48 -32.10
CA VAL A 820 -22.62 106.66 -31.42
C VAL A 820 -22.02 106.82 -30.01
N LEU A 821 -21.31 107.93 -29.78
CA LEU A 821 -20.89 108.39 -28.45
C LEU A 821 -21.95 109.33 -27.88
N ILE A 822 -22.41 109.08 -26.65
CA ILE A 822 -23.17 110.07 -25.88
C ILE A 822 -22.34 110.46 -24.66
N LYS A 823 -22.15 111.78 -24.52
CA LYS A 823 -21.61 112.43 -23.33
C LYS A 823 -22.61 112.29 -22.17
N THR A 824 -22.12 111.62 -21.13
CA THR A 824 -22.57 111.56 -19.72
C THR A 824 -24.06 111.52 -19.46
#